data_AF-A0A9X4QRZ1-F1
#
_entry.id   AF-A0A9X4QRZ1-F1
#
_cell.length_a   1.000
_cell.length_b   1.000
_cell.length_c   1.000
_cell.angle_alpha   90.00
_cell.angle_beta   90.00
_cell.angle_gamma   90.00
#
_symmetry.space_group_name_H-M   'P 1'
#
loop_
_entity.id
_entity.type
_entity.pdbx_description
1 polymer ?
#
loop_
_entity_poly.entity_id
_entity_poly.type
_entity_poly.pdbx_seq_one_letter_code
_entity_poly.pdbx_strand_id
1 'polypeptide(L)'
;MSKTGYFHTEKLNGKSVMVDPLGNLYFNLAVNGTGYVDETFTVVAGRENVYEWLPAKTGQFQTAYDGNGNFSFYVANLIRQTGQPFKQADYSERSVEFVKSLGFNGLGAWSKASGMPYVAWLPMPNLKIGDSGLFDIFHPDMAAQMDAGFQALSANRDDHLLIGYMFGNELPYNKLRSAVPAASAATGSKVKLVDMLEEQYGTIEQFNAAWAMNAASFEALKRLSFTVKTGPAAADMDRFTGLYLDELYKQVAYYTKKYDPNHLAMGDRWLAGVMNDSKLREALAANAGKYMDVLTYNYYTYDPNLSMIERLYELAGGKPFIMTEFHYGDPTSGLTFAARMAEDEHEKGMMYSNYVEQAAASGYIVGTNWFSYLDQAPTGRWFEGLNGEAGAIGLLNVVNRPYKDFLQSVSATNAKIYDVMLGSVQPYDHTFKPSQVERTSDKELHVAKTTNAPIIGDFTSDWGDAATANLTDVDLVLGVMKTGIGGQMSLTWDDEAFYLNAHIDDPTPMQSPNVIKGMTVPAAKAYLWAGDAIELFFGPEHVNEGGSMQFNDSQILLAAAPDADGSIQTAFYWAGYRADEQPAVEMAAKLNDDGLGYTLQAKIKFADIGVANPSDGTAIRYDMGFDEGGPKGRERQFYWNGVDGNSANREKWGTMILKDASEPPADSAAGAPGKPVLSSNNGYDNGLQDGSYEIGMNMWWGNNGTAYKLYENDVLIDTRTLSANSPNAQRIATPVAGKKNGIYRYYAELTNKFGTTRSDELTVQVTQASPAAPVLSHNNWDQDGNFDIGMNMWWGTNGTTYKLYENGKLIDTQTLADHTPNAQSAVTAIRDRAPGIYQYRCELINGAGAAASQTIEVKVI
;
A
#
# COMPACT_ATOMS: atom_id res chain seq x y z
N MET A 1 -25.56 22.51 4.07
CA MET A 1 -26.07 21.15 4.32
C MET A 1 -27.07 21.22 5.47
N SER A 2 -27.63 20.11 5.95
CA SER A 2 -28.60 20.18 7.05
C SER A 2 -27.92 20.64 8.34
N LYS A 3 -28.65 21.40 9.15
CA LYS A 3 -28.18 21.91 10.45
C LYS A 3 -28.79 21.07 11.56
N THR A 4 -28.10 19.99 11.93
CA THR A 4 -28.57 19.04 12.96
C THR A 4 -28.17 19.44 14.38
N GLY A 5 -27.21 20.37 14.52
CA GLY A 5 -26.58 20.68 15.80
C GLY A 5 -25.44 19.74 16.18
N TYR A 6 -25.11 18.73 15.36
CA TYR A 6 -24.05 17.77 15.64
C TYR A 6 -23.27 17.43 14.36
N PHE A 7 -22.04 16.92 14.52
CA PHE A 7 -21.29 16.41 13.37
C PHE A 7 -22.01 15.22 12.75
N HIS A 8 -22.15 15.23 11.42
CA HIS A 8 -22.82 14.16 10.69
C HIS A 8 -22.25 14.03 9.27
N THR A 9 -22.66 12.98 8.56
CA THR A 9 -22.27 12.75 7.17
C THR A 9 -23.44 13.02 6.22
N GLU A 10 -23.15 13.62 5.08
CA GLU A 10 -24.10 13.84 3.98
C GLU A 10 -23.44 13.51 2.63
N LYS A 11 -24.23 13.61 1.55
CA LYS A 11 -23.76 13.55 0.18
C LYS A 11 -23.78 14.93 -0.47
N LEU A 12 -22.66 15.32 -1.08
CA LEU A 12 -22.54 16.52 -1.90
C LEU A 12 -21.98 16.11 -3.27
N ASN A 13 -22.77 16.31 -4.33
CA ASN A 13 -22.39 15.94 -5.71
C ASN A 13 -21.89 14.49 -5.85
N GLY A 14 -22.54 13.54 -5.17
CA GLY A 14 -22.18 12.11 -5.16
C GLY A 14 -21.07 11.74 -4.16
N LYS A 15 -20.26 12.70 -3.70
CA LYS A 15 -19.20 12.49 -2.72
C LYS A 15 -19.74 12.49 -1.28
N SER A 16 -19.20 11.62 -0.43
CA SER A 16 -19.44 11.69 1.01
C SER A 16 -18.68 12.86 1.61
N VAL A 17 -19.35 13.61 2.48
CA VAL A 17 -18.77 14.75 3.20
C VAL A 17 -19.17 14.71 4.66
N MET A 18 -18.35 15.29 5.53
CA MET A 18 -18.78 15.62 6.88
C MET A 18 -19.36 17.03 6.93
N VAL A 19 -20.26 17.23 7.88
CA VAL A 19 -20.98 18.47 8.11
C VAL A 19 -20.86 18.83 9.59
N ASP A 20 -20.52 20.08 9.87
CA ASP A 20 -20.40 20.60 11.23
C ASP A 20 -21.80 20.84 11.88
N PRO A 21 -21.87 21.10 13.19
CA PRO A 21 -23.12 21.42 13.89
C PRO A 21 -23.92 22.59 13.31
N LEU A 22 -23.28 23.49 12.56
CA LEU A 22 -23.89 24.67 11.96
C LEU A 22 -24.41 24.42 10.55
N GLY A 23 -24.11 23.26 9.94
CA GLY A 23 -24.49 22.89 8.59
C GLY A 23 -23.46 23.24 7.51
N ASN A 24 -22.23 23.59 7.91
CA ASN A 24 -21.11 23.88 7.01
C ASN A 24 -20.36 22.61 6.62
N LEU A 25 -19.66 22.66 5.48
CA LEU A 25 -18.76 21.59 5.07
C LEU A 25 -17.64 21.46 6.10
N TYR A 26 -17.33 20.23 6.46
CA TYR A 26 -16.27 19.92 7.41
C TYR A 26 -15.37 18.81 6.85
N PHE A 27 -14.06 19.04 6.90
CA PHE A 27 -13.04 18.01 6.71
C PHE A 27 -12.24 17.94 8.00
N ASN A 28 -12.14 16.76 8.60
CA ASN A 28 -11.48 16.64 9.90
C ASN A 28 -9.95 16.74 9.73
N LEU A 29 -9.40 17.94 9.88
CA LEU A 29 -7.97 18.21 9.94
C LEU A 29 -7.57 18.28 11.41
N ALA A 30 -7.02 17.20 11.95
CA ALA A 30 -6.69 17.13 13.37
C ALA A 30 -5.25 16.70 13.63
N VAL A 31 -4.79 16.97 14.86
CA VAL A 31 -3.46 16.56 15.34
C VAL A 31 -3.63 15.70 16.58
N ASN A 32 -3.09 14.49 16.52
CA ASN A 32 -3.05 13.59 17.66
C ASN A 32 -2.02 14.09 18.69
N GLY A 33 -2.34 13.94 19.98
CA GLY A 33 -1.46 14.37 21.06
C GLY A 33 -1.36 15.88 21.24
N THR A 34 -2.37 16.67 20.80
CA THR A 34 -2.34 18.12 21.02
C THR A 34 -2.36 18.43 22.51
N GLY A 35 -1.35 19.18 22.98
CA GLY A 35 -1.14 19.43 24.40
C GLY A 35 -0.64 18.21 25.19
N TYR A 36 -0.35 17.08 24.55
CA TYR A 36 0.16 15.87 25.20
C TYR A 36 1.68 15.85 25.19
N VAL A 37 2.32 15.64 26.35
CA VAL A 37 3.79 15.59 26.45
C VAL A 37 4.32 14.20 26.81
N ASP A 38 3.46 13.21 27.10
CA ASP A 38 3.93 11.96 27.71
C ASP A 38 4.87 11.18 26.77
N GLU A 39 4.70 11.27 25.44
CA GLU A 39 5.60 10.62 24.45
C GLU A 39 7.02 11.20 24.42
N THR A 40 7.22 12.37 25.04
CA THR A 40 8.53 13.01 25.17
C THR A 40 9.32 12.52 26.39
N PHE A 41 8.69 11.73 27.27
CA PHE A 41 9.37 11.15 28.42
C PHE A 41 10.10 9.88 28.02
N THR A 42 11.31 9.72 28.53
CA THR A 42 12.16 8.53 28.37
C THR A 42 12.47 7.89 29.71
N VAL A 43 12.65 6.58 29.72
CA VAL A 43 13.26 5.89 30.87
C VAL A 43 14.72 6.32 30.98
N VAL A 44 15.12 6.77 32.17
CA VAL A 44 16.52 7.15 32.46
C VAL A 44 17.20 6.22 33.46
N ALA A 45 16.39 5.53 34.29
CA ALA A 45 16.90 4.61 35.29
C ALA A 45 17.68 3.45 34.64
N GLY A 46 18.91 3.23 35.09
CA GLY A 46 19.77 2.15 34.59
C GLY A 46 20.50 2.47 33.28
N ARG A 47 20.41 3.71 32.79
CA ARG A 47 21.10 4.20 31.58
C ARG A 47 21.56 5.64 31.74
N GLU A 48 21.78 6.11 32.97
CA GLU A 48 22.18 7.47 33.28
C GLU A 48 23.46 7.90 32.54
N ASN A 49 24.36 6.94 32.28
CA ASN A 49 25.62 7.12 31.58
C ASN A 49 25.47 7.44 30.08
N VAL A 50 24.30 7.25 29.47
CA VAL A 50 24.08 7.61 28.05
C VAL A 50 23.68 9.09 27.89
N TYR A 51 23.40 9.79 28.99
CA TYR A 51 23.02 11.20 28.98
C TYR A 51 24.19 12.06 29.49
N GLU A 52 24.65 13.01 28.67
CA GLU A 52 25.65 14.01 29.09
C GLU A 52 25.12 14.88 30.24
N TRP A 53 23.81 15.11 30.27
CA TRP A 53 23.15 15.90 31.28
C TRP A 53 21.84 15.25 31.73
N LEU A 54 21.74 15.01 33.03
CA LEU A 54 20.52 14.62 33.70
C LEU A 54 20.44 15.38 35.04
N PRO A 55 19.40 16.21 35.27
CA PRO A 55 19.32 17.01 36.48
C PRO A 55 18.97 16.16 37.71
N ALA A 56 19.05 16.76 38.90
CA ALA A 56 18.45 16.15 40.08
C ALA A 56 16.91 16.08 39.92
N LYS A 57 16.29 15.05 40.51
CA LYS A 57 14.81 14.87 40.51
C LYS A 57 14.06 15.98 41.25
N THR A 58 14.76 16.82 42.01
CA THR A 58 14.23 17.96 42.74
C THR A 58 14.79 19.27 42.18
N GLY A 59 14.17 20.41 42.51
CA GLY A 59 14.62 21.72 42.08
C GLY A 59 14.00 22.16 40.75
N GLN A 60 14.73 22.94 39.96
CA GLN A 60 14.22 23.64 38.77
C GLN A 60 13.52 22.71 37.76
N PHE A 61 14.08 21.53 37.51
CA PHE A 61 13.59 20.57 36.51
C PHE A 61 12.68 19.49 37.09
N GLN A 62 12.19 19.64 38.33
CA GLN A 62 11.33 18.63 38.97
C GLN A 62 10.10 18.28 38.13
N THR A 63 9.48 19.27 37.49
CA THR A 63 8.28 19.09 36.64
C THR A 63 8.59 18.49 35.26
N ALA A 64 9.86 18.29 34.92
CA ALA A 64 10.27 17.50 33.76
C ALA A 64 10.38 15.99 34.07
N TYR A 65 10.11 15.58 35.31
CA TYR A 65 9.93 14.17 35.68
C TYR A 65 8.44 13.82 35.82
N ASP A 66 8.06 12.61 35.42
CA ASP A 66 6.67 12.11 35.47
C ASP A 66 6.24 11.59 36.87
N GLY A 67 7.13 11.66 37.87
CA GLY A 67 6.91 11.10 39.20
C GLY A 67 7.35 9.63 39.36
N ASN A 68 7.42 8.87 38.28
CA ASN A 68 7.99 7.51 38.25
C ASN A 68 9.50 7.51 37.99
N GLY A 69 10.04 8.68 37.66
CA GLY A 69 11.46 8.90 37.42
C GLY A 69 11.84 8.89 35.95
N ASN A 70 10.87 8.84 35.03
CA ASN A 70 11.09 9.11 33.61
C ASN A 70 11.27 10.61 33.41
N PHE A 71 12.08 11.00 32.43
CA PHE A 71 12.45 12.40 32.22
C PHE A 71 12.09 12.86 30.81
N SER A 72 11.56 14.07 30.68
CA SER A 72 11.31 14.72 29.39
C SER A 72 12.28 15.87 29.15
N PHE A 73 13.13 15.72 28.14
CA PHE A 73 14.01 16.80 27.67
C PHE A 73 13.22 17.94 27.04
N TYR A 74 12.08 17.64 26.41
CA TYR A 74 11.17 18.65 25.87
C TYR A 74 10.62 19.55 26.98
N VAL A 75 10.10 18.95 28.06
CA VAL A 75 9.59 19.70 29.21
C VAL A 75 10.72 20.49 29.88
N ALA A 76 11.92 19.91 30.00
CA ALA A 76 13.09 20.64 30.50
C ALA A 76 13.44 21.85 29.63
N ASN A 77 13.31 21.76 28.31
CA ASN A 77 13.53 22.88 27.39
C ASN A 77 12.45 23.96 27.51
N LEU A 78 11.19 23.59 27.75
CA LEU A 78 10.14 24.57 28.08
C LEU A 78 10.45 25.32 29.39
N ILE A 79 10.96 24.62 30.41
CA ILE A 79 11.39 25.24 31.67
C ILE A 79 12.56 26.20 31.43
N ARG A 80 13.51 25.85 30.55
CA ARG A 80 14.62 26.73 30.15
C ARG A 80 14.11 27.99 29.44
N GLN A 81 13.15 27.86 28.53
CA GLN A 81 12.60 28.98 27.76
C GLN A 81 11.76 29.93 28.62
N THR A 82 10.96 29.39 29.53
CA THR A 82 9.98 30.16 30.31
C THR A 82 10.52 30.62 31.66
N GLY A 83 11.57 29.95 32.18
CA GLY A 83 12.06 30.14 33.55
C GLY A 83 11.08 29.65 34.62
N GLN A 84 10.03 28.91 34.26
CA GLN A 84 8.97 28.47 35.17
C GLN A 84 8.82 26.94 35.16
N PRO A 85 8.38 26.31 36.26
CA PRO A 85 7.99 24.90 36.26
C PRO A 85 6.87 24.63 35.25
N PHE A 86 6.91 23.47 34.60
CA PHE A 86 5.91 23.07 33.62
C PHE A 86 4.53 22.90 34.26
N LYS A 87 3.51 23.39 33.56
CA LYS A 87 2.10 23.25 33.92
C LYS A 87 1.31 22.77 32.70
N GLN A 88 0.68 21.61 32.85
CA GLN A 88 -0.08 20.95 31.79
C GLN A 88 -1.21 21.83 31.22
N ALA A 89 -1.95 22.54 32.08
CA ALA A 89 -3.08 23.38 31.66
C ALA A 89 -2.62 24.52 30.73
N ASP A 90 -1.64 25.33 31.17
CA ASP A 90 -1.06 26.44 30.41
C ASP A 90 -0.49 25.97 29.05
N TYR A 91 0.12 24.79 29.04
CA TYR A 91 0.67 24.20 27.82
C TYR A 91 -0.41 23.76 26.83
N SER A 92 -1.50 23.18 27.34
CA SER A 92 -2.60 22.66 26.51
C SER A 92 -3.33 23.80 25.79
N GLU A 93 -3.52 24.94 26.46
CA GLU A 93 -4.12 26.15 25.86
C GLU A 93 -3.26 26.70 24.72
N ARG A 94 -1.96 26.89 24.94
CA ARG A 94 -1.03 27.37 23.89
C ARG A 94 -0.91 26.41 22.71
N SER A 95 -1.04 25.11 22.96
CA SER A 95 -0.97 24.10 21.91
C SER A 95 -2.16 24.21 20.94
N VAL A 96 -3.34 24.56 21.45
CA VAL A 96 -4.54 24.83 20.62
C VAL A 96 -4.32 26.04 19.71
N GLU A 97 -3.75 27.12 20.22
CA GLU A 97 -3.45 28.31 19.42
C GLU A 97 -2.47 27.99 18.28
N PHE A 98 -1.45 27.18 18.56
CA PHE A 98 -0.47 26.78 17.56
C PHE A 98 -1.08 25.91 16.45
N VAL A 99 -1.84 24.86 16.78
CA VAL A 99 -2.47 24.03 15.73
C VAL A 99 -3.51 24.81 14.92
N LYS A 100 -4.27 25.72 15.54
CA LYS A 100 -5.19 26.63 14.82
C LYS A 100 -4.45 27.53 13.83
N SER A 101 -3.26 28.01 14.20
CA SER A 101 -2.46 28.87 13.31
C SER A 101 -1.99 28.16 12.04
N LEU A 102 -1.92 26.82 12.07
CA LEU A 102 -1.58 25.96 10.95
C LEU A 102 -2.81 25.50 10.14
N GLY A 103 -4.01 25.98 10.47
CA GLY A 103 -5.25 25.63 9.77
C GLY A 103 -5.91 24.32 10.21
N PHE A 104 -5.40 23.65 11.26
CA PHE A 104 -6.10 22.50 11.83
C PHE A 104 -7.40 22.94 12.52
N ASN A 105 -8.43 22.09 12.40
CA ASN A 105 -9.77 22.37 12.89
C ASN A 105 -10.30 21.34 13.89
N GLY A 106 -9.51 20.33 14.26
CA GLY A 106 -9.87 19.35 15.27
C GLY A 106 -8.71 18.89 16.17
N LEU A 107 -9.06 18.24 17.27
CA LEU A 107 -8.17 17.55 18.20
C LEU A 107 -8.27 16.06 17.93
N GLY A 108 -7.13 15.45 17.63
CA GLY A 108 -7.03 14.02 17.38
C GLY A 108 -7.00 13.21 18.67
N ALA A 109 -6.75 11.91 18.54
CA ALA A 109 -6.56 10.99 19.65
C ALA A 109 -5.48 11.49 20.62
N TRP A 110 -5.64 11.12 21.90
CA TRP A 110 -4.69 11.40 22.99
C TRP A 110 -4.43 12.88 23.29
N SER A 111 -5.22 13.80 22.74
CA SER A 111 -5.12 15.22 23.04
C SER A 111 -5.49 15.50 24.51
N LYS A 112 -4.71 16.35 25.18
CA LYS A 112 -5.02 16.90 26.53
C LYS A 112 -5.56 18.33 26.47
N ALA A 113 -5.78 18.85 25.28
CA ALA A 113 -6.32 20.19 25.03
C ALA A 113 -7.84 20.19 24.82
N SER A 114 -8.45 21.38 24.82
CA SER A 114 -9.90 21.58 24.64
C SER A 114 -10.18 22.86 23.84
N GLY A 115 -11.46 23.12 23.53
CA GLY A 115 -11.87 24.34 22.81
C GLY A 115 -11.77 24.24 21.27
N MET A 116 -11.79 23.00 20.76
CA MET A 116 -11.86 22.63 19.34
C MET A 116 -12.70 21.35 19.20
N PRO A 117 -13.26 21.08 18.01
CA PRO A 117 -13.86 19.79 17.70
C PRO A 117 -12.94 18.62 18.08
N TYR A 118 -13.46 17.57 18.70
CA TYR A 118 -12.63 16.49 19.24
C TYR A 118 -13.31 15.12 19.16
N VAL A 119 -12.53 14.07 19.41
CA VAL A 119 -12.98 12.68 19.45
C VAL A 119 -12.85 12.11 20.86
N ALA A 120 -13.76 11.21 21.25
CA ALA A 120 -13.76 10.57 22.56
C ALA A 120 -13.64 9.03 22.45
N TRP A 121 -13.32 8.38 23.57
CA TRP A 121 -13.14 6.93 23.64
C TRP A 121 -14.31 6.25 24.33
N LEU A 122 -14.80 5.14 23.75
CA LEU A 122 -15.84 4.31 24.36
C LEU A 122 -15.28 3.52 25.56
N PRO A 123 -16.06 3.43 26.66
CA PRO A 123 -15.68 2.68 27.86
C PRO A 123 -15.89 1.18 27.67
N MET A 124 -15.13 0.56 26.76
CA MET A 124 -15.25 -0.86 26.45
C MET A 124 -14.91 -1.75 27.67
N PRO A 125 -15.69 -2.81 27.94
CA PRO A 125 -15.35 -3.79 28.96
C PRO A 125 -13.99 -4.47 28.72
N ASN A 126 -13.24 -4.73 29.79
CA ASN A 126 -11.95 -5.42 29.69
C ASN A 126 -12.09 -6.95 29.72
N LEU A 127 -13.02 -7.49 28.93
CA LEU A 127 -13.20 -8.93 28.72
C LEU A 127 -12.49 -9.32 27.42
N LYS A 128 -11.44 -10.12 27.52
CA LYS A 128 -10.50 -10.40 26.43
C LYS A 128 -10.41 -11.89 26.08
N ILE A 129 -10.08 -12.17 24.83
CA ILE A 129 -9.76 -13.53 24.36
C ILE A 129 -8.30 -13.83 24.74
N GLY A 130 -8.09 -14.35 25.95
CA GLY A 130 -6.74 -14.55 26.50
C GLY A 130 -5.89 -13.27 26.42
N ASP A 131 -4.62 -13.43 26.07
CA ASP A 131 -3.66 -12.31 25.91
C ASP A 131 -3.64 -11.75 24.46
N SER A 132 -4.64 -12.05 23.64
CA SER A 132 -4.65 -11.63 22.23
C SER A 132 -4.79 -10.12 22.03
N GLY A 133 -5.34 -9.41 23.02
CA GLY A 133 -5.74 -8.00 22.94
C GLY A 133 -7.18 -7.79 22.41
N LEU A 134 -7.80 -8.82 21.84
CA LEU A 134 -9.14 -8.78 21.27
C LEU A 134 -10.22 -8.93 22.33
N PHE A 135 -11.35 -8.24 22.16
CA PHE A 135 -12.50 -8.35 23.05
C PHE A 135 -13.17 -9.71 22.91
N ASP A 136 -13.57 -10.33 24.01
CA ASP A 136 -14.43 -11.51 23.95
C ASP A 136 -15.89 -11.07 23.84
N ILE A 137 -16.31 -10.62 22.65
CA ILE A 137 -17.63 -10.02 22.42
C ILE A 137 -18.80 -10.97 22.76
N PHE A 138 -18.55 -12.28 22.65
CA PHE A 138 -19.52 -13.33 23.01
C PHE A 138 -19.45 -13.75 24.48
N HIS A 139 -18.63 -13.07 25.32
CA HIS A 139 -18.58 -13.35 26.75
C HIS A 139 -19.96 -13.11 27.38
N PRO A 140 -20.47 -13.98 28.26
CA PRO A 140 -21.82 -13.87 28.83
C PRO A 140 -22.07 -12.54 29.56
N ASP A 141 -21.03 -11.96 30.17
CA ASP A 141 -21.13 -10.67 30.87
C ASP A 141 -20.94 -9.43 29.97
N MET A 142 -20.57 -9.59 28.68
CA MET A 142 -20.21 -8.47 27.81
C MET A 142 -21.35 -7.45 27.70
N ALA A 143 -22.56 -7.91 27.38
CA ALA A 143 -23.73 -7.05 27.24
C ALA A 143 -24.05 -6.26 28.52
N ALA A 144 -23.99 -6.90 29.69
CA ALA A 144 -24.25 -6.23 30.97
C ALA A 144 -23.18 -5.18 31.30
N GLN A 145 -21.90 -5.48 31.02
CA GLN A 145 -20.81 -4.54 31.26
C GLN A 145 -20.79 -3.38 30.27
N MET A 146 -21.10 -3.62 28.98
CA MET A 146 -21.29 -2.55 28.00
C MET A 146 -22.43 -1.63 28.41
N ASP A 147 -23.58 -2.20 28.82
CA ASP A 147 -24.72 -1.41 29.27
C ASP A 147 -24.39 -0.49 30.46
N ALA A 148 -23.65 -1.00 31.44
CA ALA A 148 -23.24 -0.24 32.61
C ALA A 148 -22.20 0.83 32.26
N GLY A 149 -21.17 0.50 31.48
CA GLY A 149 -20.09 1.42 31.12
C GLY A 149 -20.56 2.56 30.21
N PHE A 150 -21.38 2.26 29.20
CA PHE A 150 -21.80 3.23 28.19
C PHE A 150 -22.82 4.25 28.71
N GLN A 151 -23.40 4.05 29.91
CA GLN A 151 -24.24 5.07 30.56
C GLN A 151 -23.53 6.43 30.68
N ALA A 152 -22.20 6.41 30.87
CA ALA A 152 -21.36 7.60 30.99
C ALA A 152 -21.42 8.52 29.74
N LEU A 153 -21.73 7.97 28.56
CA LEU A 153 -21.83 8.76 27.31
C LEU A 153 -22.93 9.81 27.38
N SER A 154 -23.97 9.58 28.18
CA SER A 154 -25.08 10.53 28.38
C SER A 154 -24.61 11.91 28.85
N ALA A 155 -23.44 11.99 29.50
CA ALA A 155 -22.85 13.25 29.97
C ALA A 155 -22.38 14.17 28.83
N ASN A 156 -22.09 13.61 27.65
CA ASN A 156 -21.56 14.35 26.50
C ASN A 156 -22.60 14.56 25.40
N ARG A 157 -23.83 14.03 25.53
CA ARG A 157 -24.85 14.01 24.46
C ARG A 157 -25.21 15.39 23.87
N ASP A 158 -24.97 16.45 24.64
CA ASP A 158 -25.28 17.84 24.30
C ASP A 158 -23.98 18.65 23.97
N ASP A 159 -22.83 17.98 23.88
CA ASP A 159 -21.54 18.61 23.53
C ASP A 159 -21.39 18.75 22.01
N HIS A 160 -21.68 19.94 21.49
CA HIS A 160 -21.58 20.22 20.06
C HIS A 160 -20.14 20.22 19.49
N LEU A 161 -19.09 20.16 20.32
CA LEU A 161 -17.71 20.00 19.84
C LEU A 161 -17.30 18.54 19.71
N LEU A 162 -18.05 17.60 20.28
CA LEU A 162 -17.76 16.20 20.13
C LEU A 162 -18.12 15.75 18.71
N ILE A 163 -17.14 15.21 17.98
CA ILE A 163 -17.34 14.64 16.65
C ILE A 163 -18.01 13.26 16.77
N GLY A 164 -17.47 12.44 17.67
CA GLY A 164 -17.93 11.07 17.85
C GLY A 164 -16.99 10.24 18.71
N TYR A 165 -17.29 8.96 18.77
CA TYR A 165 -16.62 8.00 19.63
C TYR A 165 -15.88 6.91 18.85
N MET A 166 -14.63 6.67 19.23
CA MET A 166 -13.82 5.53 18.81
C MET A 166 -13.68 4.51 19.94
N PHE A 167 -13.31 3.28 19.64
CA PHE A 167 -13.00 2.26 20.64
C PHE A 167 -11.74 1.47 20.30
N GLY A 168 -11.07 0.91 21.30
CA GLY A 168 -9.81 0.20 21.06
C GLY A 168 -8.77 1.09 20.38
N ASN A 169 -7.80 0.47 19.72
CA ASN A 169 -6.85 1.09 18.79
C ASN A 169 -6.10 -0.07 18.15
N GLU A 170 -6.08 -0.18 16.83
CA GLU A 170 -5.23 -1.14 16.12
C GLU A 170 -5.43 -2.60 16.60
N LEU A 171 -6.69 -3.01 16.74
CA LEU A 171 -7.00 -4.34 17.26
C LEU A 171 -6.41 -5.43 16.34
N PRO A 172 -5.69 -6.42 16.89
CA PRO A 172 -4.96 -7.41 16.09
C PRO A 172 -5.89 -8.53 15.61
N TYR A 173 -6.86 -8.20 14.75
CA TYR A 173 -7.91 -9.12 14.30
C TYR A 173 -7.38 -10.37 13.60
N ASN A 174 -6.20 -10.29 12.99
CA ASN A 174 -5.48 -11.45 12.45
C ASN A 174 -5.21 -12.54 13.50
N LYS A 175 -5.15 -12.19 14.80
CA LYS A 175 -5.01 -13.16 15.89
C LYS A 175 -6.28 -13.96 16.19
N LEU A 176 -7.45 -13.61 15.65
CA LEU A 176 -8.68 -14.42 15.85
C LEU A 176 -8.45 -15.88 15.42
N ARG A 177 -7.75 -16.07 14.29
CA ARG A 177 -7.44 -17.37 13.69
C ARG A 177 -6.65 -18.30 14.62
N SER A 178 -5.82 -17.76 15.51
CA SER A 178 -5.00 -18.54 16.44
C SER A 178 -5.53 -18.51 17.87
N ALA A 179 -5.95 -17.34 18.35
CA ALA A 179 -6.35 -17.13 19.75
C ALA A 179 -7.66 -17.85 20.09
N VAL A 180 -8.66 -17.82 19.21
CA VAL A 180 -9.97 -18.42 19.51
C VAL A 180 -9.89 -19.95 19.55
N PRO A 181 -9.30 -20.64 18.55
CA PRO A 181 -9.07 -22.09 18.63
C PRO A 181 -8.22 -22.54 19.82
N ALA A 182 -7.24 -21.73 20.23
CA ALA A 182 -6.37 -22.07 21.35
C ALA A 182 -7.02 -21.84 22.74
N ALA A 183 -8.07 -21.01 22.82
CA ALA A 183 -8.72 -20.61 24.05
C ALA A 183 -9.51 -21.74 24.74
N SER A 184 -9.79 -21.52 26.03
CA SER A 184 -10.57 -22.44 26.88
C SER A 184 -12.07 -22.22 26.77
N ALA A 185 -12.87 -23.15 27.32
CA ALA A 185 -14.33 -23.06 27.35
C ALA A 185 -14.88 -21.88 28.18
N ALA A 186 -14.05 -21.19 28.97
CA ALA A 186 -14.44 -19.96 29.66
C ALA A 186 -14.52 -18.74 28.72
N THR A 187 -13.97 -18.84 27.51
CA THR A 187 -14.02 -17.78 26.50
C THR A 187 -15.27 -17.93 25.64
N GLY A 188 -16.15 -16.92 25.63
CA GLY A 188 -17.40 -16.95 24.88
C GLY A 188 -17.18 -17.14 23.37
N SER A 189 -16.15 -16.51 22.82
CA SER A 189 -15.76 -16.64 21.40
C SER A 189 -15.34 -18.06 21.04
N LYS A 190 -14.72 -18.81 21.96
CA LYS A 190 -14.41 -20.24 21.78
C LYS A 190 -15.67 -21.07 21.67
N VAL A 191 -16.63 -20.83 22.58
CA VAL A 191 -17.92 -21.53 22.57
C VAL A 191 -18.66 -21.23 21.26
N LYS A 192 -18.72 -19.97 20.85
CA LYS A 192 -19.38 -19.55 19.61
C LYS A 192 -18.73 -20.16 18.36
N LEU A 193 -17.39 -20.27 18.33
CA LEU A 193 -16.69 -20.97 17.25
C LEU A 193 -17.11 -22.43 17.17
N VAL A 194 -17.13 -23.15 18.31
CA VAL A 194 -17.50 -24.57 18.31
C VAL A 194 -18.96 -24.77 17.91
N ASP A 195 -19.88 -23.91 18.35
CA ASP A 195 -21.28 -24.00 17.96
C ASP A 195 -21.46 -23.79 16.43
N MET A 196 -20.69 -22.87 15.83
CA MET A 196 -20.66 -22.68 14.37
C MET A 196 -20.12 -23.92 13.64
N LEU A 197 -19.07 -24.56 14.18
CA LEU A 197 -18.50 -25.78 13.60
C LEU A 197 -19.45 -26.97 13.73
N GLU A 198 -20.18 -27.08 14.84
CA GLU A 198 -21.22 -28.11 15.03
C GLU A 198 -22.35 -27.95 14.02
N GLU A 199 -22.82 -26.73 13.79
CA GLU A 199 -23.82 -26.43 12.75
C GLU A 199 -23.32 -26.77 11.34
N GLN A 200 -22.06 -26.42 11.04
CA GLN A 200 -21.46 -26.62 9.73
C GLN A 200 -21.24 -28.09 9.38
N TYR A 201 -20.77 -28.90 10.33
CA TYR A 201 -20.34 -30.28 10.06
C TYR A 201 -21.37 -31.33 10.51
N GLY A 202 -22.30 -30.99 11.40
CA GLY A 202 -23.34 -31.89 11.91
C GLY A 202 -22.83 -33.04 12.80
N THR A 203 -21.72 -33.71 12.46
CA THR A 203 -21.09 -34.76 13.27
C THR A 203 -19.61 -34.49 13.51
N ILE A 204 -19.11 -35.01 14.64
CA ILE A 204 -17.71 -34.80 15.03
C ILE A 204 -16.73 -35.50 14.08
N GLU A 205 -17.15 -36.58 13.43
CA GLU A 205 -16.35 -37.31 12.44
C GLU A 205 -16.10 -36.48 11.19
N GLN A 206 -17.11 -35.74 10.71
CA GLN A 206 -16.96 -34.85 9.55
C GLN A 206 -16.05 -33.66 9.89
N PHE A 207 -16.20 -33.07 11.08
CA PHE A 207 -15.28 -32.05 11.58
C PHE A 207 -13.84 -32.58 11.67
N ASN A 208 -13.65 -33.75 12.29
CA ASN A 208 -12.34 -34.37 12.46
C ASN A 208 -11.65 -34.64 11.12
N ALA A 209 -12.40 -35.08 10.10
CA ALA A 209 -11.87 -35.25 8.75
C ALA A 209 -11.44 -33.91 8.12
N ALA A 210 -12.25 -32.86 8.23
CA ALA A 210 -11.97 -31.55 7.62
C ALA A 210 -10.82 -30.79 8.31
N TRP A 211 -10.74 -30.88 9.64
CA TRP A 211 -9.73 -30.20 10.46
C TRP A 211 -8.48 -31.04 10.72
N ALA A 212 -8.43 -32.29 10.23
CA ALA A 212 -7.39 -33.26 10.56
C ALA A 212 -7.20 -33.42 12.08
N MET A 213 -8.32 -33.62 12.79
CA MET A 213 -8.40 -33.73 14.24
C MET A 213 -8.95 -35.08 14.68
N ASN A 214 -8.94 -35.32 16.00
CA ASN A 214 -9.53 -36.51 16.62
C ASN A 214 -10.22 -36.13 17.94
N ALA A 215 -11.11 -35.14 17.91
CA ALA A 215 -11.90 -34.72 19.05
C ALA A 215 -13.03 -35.73 19.32
N ALA A 216 -13.35 -35.97 20.59
CA ALA A 216 -14.35 -36.97 21.00
C ALA A 216 -15.81 -36.50 20.79
N SER A 217 -16.07 -35.19 20.87
CA SER A 217 -17.36 -34.54 20.61
C SER A 217 -17.16 -33.03 20.51
N PHE A 218 -18.16 -32.28 20.02
CA PHE A 218 -18.12 -30.81 20.03
C PHE A 218 -18.04 -30.24 21.46
N GLU A 219 -18.72 -30.85 22.44
CA GLU A 219 -18.58 -30.48 23.86
C GLU A 219 -17.20 -30.75 24.46
N ALA A 220 -16.47 -31.74 23.94
CA ALA A 220 -15.05 -31.91 24.27
C ALA A 220 -14.21 -30.82 23.60
N LEU A 221 -14.50 -30.49 22.34
CA LEU A 221 -13.78 -29.50 21.54
C LEU A 221 -13.78 -28.09 22.17
N LYS A 222 -14.85 -27.69 22.88
CA LYS A 222 -14.91 -26.43 23.66
C LYS A 222 -13.77 -26.31 24.69
N ARG A 223 -13.27 -27.43 25.22
CA ARG A 223 -12.20 -27.48 26.23
C ARG A 223 -10.82 -27.78 25.65
N LEU A 224 -10.75 -28.22 24.40
CA LEU A 224 -9.49 -28.54 23.74
C LEU A 224 -8.87 -27.29 23.12
N SER A 225 -7.57 -27.12 23.30
CA SER A 225 -6.77 -26.17 22.53
C SER A 225 -6.41 -26.81 21.18
N PHE A 226 -6.64 -26.11 20.08
CA PHE A 226 -6.32 -26.59 18.74
C PHE A 226 -5.86 -25.47 17.81
N THR A 227 -5.35 -25.83 16.64
CA THR A 227 -4.74 -24.92 15.65
C THR A 227 -5.30 -25.17 14.26
N VAL A 228 -5.28 -24.15 13.42
CA VAL A 228 -5.75 -24.21 12.03
C VAL A 228 -4.66 -24.82 11.16
N LYS A 229 -4.90 -26.01 10.60
CA LYS A 229 -3.88 -26.80 9.87
C LYS A 229 -4.29 -27.25 8.46
N THR A 230 -5.51 -26.94 8.03
CA THR A 230 -6.07 -27.38 6.75
C THR A 230 -6.77 -26.23 6.04
N GLY A 231 -6.92 -26.32 4.71
CA GLY A 231 -7.72 -25.39 3.92
C GLY A 231 -9.16 -25.19 4.47
N PRO A 232 -9.92 -26.27 4.73
CA PRO A 232 -11.25 -26.16 5.35
C PRO A 232 -11.24 -25.44 6.70
N ALA A 233 -10.27 -25.70 7.56
CA ALA A 233 -10.14 -25.02 8.84
C ALA A 233 -9.84 -23.52 8.70
N ALA A 234 -9.08 -23.14 7.65
CA ALA A 234 -8.84 -21.73 7.33
C ALA A 234 -10.14 -21.03 6.90
N ALA A 235 -10.89 -21.64 5.98
CA ALA A 235 -12.18 -21.10 5.52
C ALA A 235 -13.22 -21.00 6.66
N ASP A 236 -13.22 -21.94 7.60
CA ASP A 236 -14.05 -21.85 8.81
C ASP A 236 -13.68 -20.64 9.68
N MET A 237 -12.40 -20.35 9.84
CA MET A 237 -11.97 -19.18 10.61
C MET A 237 -12.27 -17.86 9.90
N ASP A 238 -12.26 -17.82 8.57
CA ASP A 238 -12.71 -16.65 7.81
C ASP A 238 -14.20 -16.37 8.07
N ARG A 239 -15.02 -17.43 8.07
CA ARG A 239 -16.46 -17.33 8.43
C ARG A 239 -16.65 -16.88 9.87
N PHE A 240 -15.91 -17.44 10.82
CA PHE A 240 -15.97 -17.02 12.22
C PHE A 240 -15.54 -15.57 12.40
N THR A 241 -14.52 -15.12 11.68
CA THR A 241 -14.05 -13.72 11.70
C THR A 241 -15.19 -12.77 11.29
N GLY A 242 -15.91 -13.09 10.21
CA GLY A 242 -17.10 -12.32 9.81
C GLY A 242 -18.17 -12.26 10.90
N LEU A 243 -18.48 -13.39 11.56
CA LEU A 243 -19.45 -13.44 12.66
C LEU A 243 -19.02 -12.61 13.88
N TYR A 244 -17.74 -12.68 14.24
CA TYR A 244 -17.17 -11.92 15.34
C TYR A 244 -17.24 -10.41 15.07
N LEU A 245 -16.83 -9.98 13.87
CA LEU A 245 -16.84 -8.57 13.49
C LEU A 245 -18.27 -8.00 13.45
N ASP A 246 -19.23 -8.74 12.87
CA ASP A 246 -20.63 -8.31 12.84
C ASP A 246 -21.17 -8.05 14.25
N GLU A 247 -20.96 -8.98 15.18
CA GLU A 247 -21.45 -8.83 16.56
C GLU A 247 -20.73 -7.71 17.32
N LEU A 248 -19.41 -7.55 17.13
CA LEU A 248 -18.63 -6.46 17.74
C LEU A 248 -19.18 -5.09 17.35
N TYR A 249 -19.27 -4.82 16.04
CA TYR A 249 -19.72 -3.52 15.57
C TYR A 249 -21.20 -3.26 15.87
N LYS A 250 -22.04 -4.31 15.84
CA LYS A 250 -23.44 -4.23 16.23
C LYS A 250 -23.61 -3.80 17.68
N GLN A 251 -22.95 -4.46 18.62
CA GLN A 251 -23.07 -4.12 20.04
C GLN A 251 -22.51 -2.72 20.32
N VAL A 252 -21.34 -2.39 19.74
CA VAL A 252 -20.74 -1.05 19.89
C VAL A 252 -21.69 0.04 19.40
N ALA A 253 -22.25 -0.09 18.19
CA ALA A 253 -23.21 0.89 17.67
C ALA A 253 -24.47 0.98 18.53
N TYR A 254 -25.03 -0.17 18.92
CA TYR A 254 -26.24 -0.23 19.73
C TYR A 254 -26.07 0.51 21.06
N TYR A 255 -25.03 0.19 21.83
CA TYR A 255 -24.81 0.83 23.14
C TYR A 255 -24.39 2.29 23.01
N THR A 256 -23.65 2.67 21.97
CA THR A 256 -23.33 4.07 21.68
C THR A 256 -24.63 4.86 21.47
N LYS A 257 -25.47 4.43 20.52
CA LYS A 257 -26.72 5.15 20.18
C LYS A 257 -27.78 5.06 21.25
N LYS A 258 -27.74 4.05 22.13
CA LYS A 258 -28.62 3.94 23.30
C LYS A 258 -28.42 5.10 24.28
N TYR A 259 -27.17 5.53 24.51
CA TYR A 259 -26.84 6.54 25.51
C TYR A 259 -26.44 7.90 24.93
N ASP A 260 -25.99 7.92 23.68
CA ASP A 260 -25.68 9.13 22.91
C ASP A 260 -26.13 8.97 21.44
N PRO A 261 -27.39 9.32 21.12
CA PRO A 261 -27.92 9.17 19.77
C PRO A 261 -27.40 10.23 18.79
N ASN A 262 -26.78 11.30 19.29
CA ASN A 262 -26.44 12.50 18.52
C ASN A 262 -25.06 12.39 17.84
N HIS A 263 -24.10 11.78 18.52
CA HIS A 263 -22.70 11.71 18.07
C HIS A 263 -22.38 10.49 17.22
N LEU A 264 -21.33 10.58 16.41
CA LEU A 264 -20.94 9.53 15.47
C LEU A 264 -20.35 8.30 16.19
N ALA A 265 -20.70 7.10 15.71
CA ALA A 265 -19.96 5.88 15.99
C ALA A 265 -18.86 5.70 14.93
N MET A 266 -17.58 5.72 15.33
CA MET A 266 -16.45 5.94 14.41
C MET A 266 -15.51 4.73 14.23
N GLY A 267 -15.80 3.56 14.82
CA GLY A 267 -14.96 2.37 14.69
C GLY A 267 -13.71 2.37 15.59
N ASP A 268 -12.67 1.65 15.17
CA ASP A 268 -11.58 1.20 16.03
C ASP A 268 -10.15 1.38 15.48
N ARG A 269 -9.96 2.30 14.54
CA ARG A 269 -8.63 2.77 14.08
C ARG A 269 -7.75 1.61 13.61
N TRP A 270 -8.12 1.01 12.49
CA TRP A 270 -7.40 -0.15 11.97
C TRP A 270 -5.93 0.18 11.70
N LEU A 271 -5.01 -0.76 11.91
CA LEU A 271 -3.58 -0.57 11.61
C LEU A 271 -3.26 -1.01 10.19
N ALA A 272 -2.45 -0.23 9.46
CA ALA A 272 -1.99 -0.56 8.11
C ALA A 272 -1.45 -2.01 7.99
N GLY A 273 -0.64 -2.46 8.94
CA GLY A 273 -0.09 -3.82 8.95
C GLY A 273 -1.14 -4.93 9.05
N VAL A 274 -2.23 -4.73 9.81
CA VAL A 274 -3.35 -5.69 9.87
C VAL A 274 -4.15 -5.65 8.58
N MET A 275 -4.30 -4.46 8.01
CA MET A 275 -5.08 -4.18 6.82
C MET A 275 -4.37 -4.55 5.51
N ASN A 276 -3.10 -4.94 5.56
CA ASN A 276 -2.40 -5.55 4.43
C ASN A 276 -3.02 -6.90 4.03
N ASP A 277 -3.76 -7.55 4.93
CA ASP A 277 -4.57 -8.71 4.56
C ASP A 277 -5.90 -8.27 3.92
N SER A 278 -6.07 -8.38 2.59
CA SER A 278 -7.34 -7.98 1.93
C SER A 278 -8.56 -8.69 2.44
N LYS A 279 -8.49 -9.99 2.69
CA LYS A 279 -9.68 -10.73 3.14
C LYS A 279 -10.17 -10.16 4.46
N LEU A 280 -9.24 -9.92 5.38
CA LEU A 280 -9.56 -9.30 6.67
C LEU A 280 -10.03 -7.85 6.52
N ARG A 281 -9.31 -7.05 5.73
CA ARG A 281 -9.62 -5.65 5.42
C ARG A 281 -11.02 -5.47 4.81
N GLU A 282 -11.37 -6.29 3.83
CA GLU A 282 -12.69 -6.27 3.18
C GLU A 282 -13.79 -6.75 4.15
N ALA A 283 -13.52 -7.78 4.95
CA ALA A 283 -14.44 -8.25 5.98
C ALA A 283 -14.69 -7.17 7.07
N LEU A 284 -13.66 -6.43 7.47
CA LEU A 284 -13.76 -5.29 8.38
C LEU A 284 -14.66 -4.20 7.79
N ALA A 285 -14.38 -3.75 6.56
CA ALA A 285 -15.20 -2.76 5.87
C ALA A 285 -16.67 -3.18 5.75
N ALA A 286 -16.93 -4.42 5.28
CA ALA A 286 -18.27 -4.94 5.08
C ALA A 286 -19.07 -5.10 6.39
N ASN A 287 -18.43 -5.44 7.51
CA ASN A 287 -19.13 -5.61 8.79
C ASN A 287 -19.24 -4.30 9.57
N ALA A 288 -18.21 -3.47 9.60
CA ALA A 288 -18.24 -2.18 10.27
C ALA A 288 -19.22 -1.21 9.59
N GLY A 289 -19.26 -1.19 8.24
CA GLY A 289 -20.11 -0.30 7.45
C GLY A 289 -21.61 -0.48 7.68
N LYS A 290 -22.04 -1.66 8.17
CA LYS A 290 -23.45 -1.91 8.57
C LYS A 290 -23.88 -1.07 9.77
N TYR A 291 -22.95 -0.69 10.64
CA TYR A 291 -23.26 -0.19 11.98
C TYR A 291 -22.61 1.16 12.31
N MET A 292 -21.42 1.44 11.77
CA MET A 292 -20.69 2.69 12.04
C MET A 292 -21.17 3.83 11.13
N ASP A 293 -21.04 5.07 11.62
CA ASP A 293 -21.36 6.27 10.83
C ASP A 293 -20.18 6.69 9.93
N VAL A 294 -18.96 6.48 10.43
CA VAL A 294 -17.67 6.74 9.78
C VAL A 294 -16.70 5.63 10.20
N LEU A 295 -15.81 5.21 9.31
CA LEU A 295 -14.77 4.21 9.62
C LEU A 295 -13.43 4.91 9.88
N THR A 296 -12.58 4.33 10.71
CA THR A 296 -11.30 4.95 11.11
C THR A 296 -10.13 4.02 10.82
N TYR A 297 -9.06 4.59 10.25
CA TYR A 297 -7.90 3.84 9.76
C TYR A 297 -6.60 4.61 10.04
N ASN A 298 -5.68 4.02 10.81
CA ASN A 298 -4.30 4.47 10.91
C ASN A 298 -3.51 3.99 9.69
N TYR A 299 -3.36 4.87 8.70
CA TYR A 299 -2.88 4.52 7.36
C TYR A 299 -1.54 5.18 7.04
N TYR A 300 -0.49 4.61 7.62
CA TYR A 300 0.89 5.05 7.53
C TYR A 300 1.57 4.68 6.20
N THR A 301 1.29 5.46 5.16
CA THR A 301 1.79 5.19 3.81
C THR A 301 2.40 6.44 3.17
N TYR A 302 3.21 6.25 2.12
CA TYR A 302 3.78 7.37 1.37
C TYR A 302 2.67 8.17 0.68
N ASP A 303 1.85 7.50 -0.12
CA ASP A 303 0.64 8.02 -0.74
C ASP A 303 -0.60 7.19 -0.32
N PRO A 304 -1.81 7.76 -0.38
CA PRO A 304 -3.01 7.00 -0.12
C PRO A 304 -3.38 6.13 -1.34
N ASN A 305 -3.48 4.80 -1.18
CA ASN A 305 -4.01 3.94 -2.24
C ASN A 305 -5.53 4.16 -2.39
N LEU A 306 -5.89 5.14 -3.21
CA LEU A 306 -7.25 5.61 -3.41
C LEU A 306 -8.17 4.52 -3.99
N SER A 307 -7.67 3.67 -4.89
CA SER A 307 -8.46 2.57 -5.48
C SER A 307 -8.85 1.51 -4.43
N MET A 308 -7.91 1.16 -3.54
CA MET A 308 -8.16 0.24 -2.44
C MET A 308 -9.18 0.86 -1.46
N ILE A 309 -9.02 2.13 -1.08
CA ILE A 309 -9.98 2.77 -0.15
C ILE A 309 -11.38 2.90 -0.79
N GLU A 310 -11.48 3.18 -2.09
CA GLU A 310 -12.76 3.21 -2.81
C GLU A 310 -13.46 1.84 -2.74
N ARG A 311 -12.71 0.75 -2.96
CA ARG A 311 -13.23 -0.61 -2.79
C ARG A 311 -13.77 -0.85 -1.37
N LEU A 312 -13.05 -0.41 -0.34
CA LEU A 312 -13.53 -0.53 1.05
C LEU A 312 -14.76 0.34 1.31
N TYR A 313 -14.83 1.51 0.71
CA TYR A 313 -15.98 2.42 0.80
C TYR A 313 -17.25 1.80 0.21
N GLU A 314 -17.13 1.12 -0.93
CA GLU A 314 -18.22 0.36 -1.56
C GLU A 314 -18.69 -0.78 -0.65
N LEU A 315 -17.75 -1.59 -0.15
CA LEU A 315 -18.05 -2.70 0.76
C LEU A 315 -18.69 -2.23 2.07
N ALA A 316 -18.29 -1.06 2.56
CA ALA A 316 -18.86 -0.42 3.74
C ALA A 316 -20.26 0.17 3.49
N GLY A 317 -20.86 0.00 2.31
CA GLY A 317 -22.19 0.54 2.00
C GLY A 317 -22.18 2.06 1.91
N GLY A 318 -21.05 2.65 1.51
CA GLY A 318 -20.90 4.09 1.31
C GLY A 318 -20.61 4.89 2.58
N LYS A 319 -20.13 4.24 3.65
CA LYS A 319 -19.63 4.90 4.86
C LYS A 319 -18.21 5.44 4.62
N PRO A 320 -17.95 6.74 4.83
CA PRO A 320 -16.63 7.32 4.57
C PRO A 320 -15.62 6.97 5.67
N PHE A 321 -14.35 7.25 5.38
CA PHE A 321 -13.22 7.00 6.27
C PHE A 321 -12.64 8.31 6.82
N ILE A 322 -12.07 8.25 8.02
CA ILE A 322 -11.08 9.22 8.52
C ILE A 322 -9.76 8.48 8.67
N MET A 323 -8.70 9.01 8.07
CA MET A 323 -7.34 8.54 8.30
C MET A 323 -6.86 9.09 9.63
N THR A 324 -6.91 8.27 10.67
CA THR A 324 -6.77 8.73 12.05
C THR A 324 -5.34 8.85 12.54
N GLU A 325 -4.39 8.29 11.79
CA GLU A 325 -2.95 8.49 11.95
C GLU A 325 -2.27 8.36 10.59
N PHE A 326 -1.35 9.28 10.31
CA PHE A 326 -0.30 9.17 9.30
C PHE A 326 0.82 10.14 9.70
N HIS A 327 2.05 9.87 9.26
CA HIS A 327 3.18 10.78 9.45
C HIS A 327 4.36 10.49 8.56
N TYR A 328 5.28 11.45 8.55
CA TYR A 328 6.55 11.38 7.87
C TYR A 328 7.66 11.89 8.79
N GLY A 329 8.76 11.16 8.84
CA GLY A 329 9.99 11.61 9.48
C GLY A 329 10.96 12.20 8.46
N ASP A 330 11.89 13.02 8.94
CA ASP A 330 13.04 13.48 8.16
C ASP A 330 14.32 13.25 8.98
N PRO A 331 15.40 12.72 8.39
CA PRO A 331 16.63 12.39 9.11
C PRO A 331 17.48 13.62 9.42
N THR A 332 17.19 14.78 8.80
CA THR A 332 18.01 15.99 8.87
C THR A 332 18.05 16.62 10.27
N SER A 333 17.07 16.28 11.11
CA SER A 333 16.93 16.69 12.50
C SER A 333 17.67 15.80 13.52
N GLY A 334 18.25 14.68 13.07
CA GLY A 334 19.05 13.75 13.88
C GLY A 334 18.29 12.54 14.44
N LEU A 335 16.96 12.51 14.34
CA LEU A 335 16.14 11.33 14.58
C LEU A 335 15.92 10.58 13.27
N THR A 336 16.02 9.25 13.29
CA THR A 336 15.99 8.42 12.06
C THR A 336 14.86 7.41 12.03
N PHE A 337 13.84 7.59 12.87
CA PHE A 337 12.65 6.74 12.90
C PHE A 337 11.40 7.54 12.50
N ALA A 338 10.59 6.95 11.64
CA ALA A 338 9.19 7.25 11.41
C ALA A 338 8.59 6.06 10.66
N ALA A 339 7.26 6.06 10.48
CA ALA A 339 6.61 4.99 9.71
C ALA A 339 7.01 5.07 8.24
N ARG A 340 7.13 6.29 7.71
CA ARG A 340 7.66 6.60 6.38
C ARG A 340 8.63 7.77 6.50
N MET A 341 9.73 7.71 5.75
CA MET A 341 10.82 8.71 5.81
C MET A 341 10.85 9.51 4.52
N ALA A 342 10.88 10.84 4.66
CA ALA A 342 11.28 11.79 3.64
C ALA A 342 12.81 12.02 3.69
N GLU A 343 13.38 12.55 2.61
CA GLU A 343 14.78 12.96 2.51
C GLU A 343 15.08 14.16 3.39
N ASP A 344 14.18 15.15 3.40
CA ASP A 344 14.31 16.38 4.14
C ASP A 344 12.94 16.98 4.54
N GLU A 345 13.01 18.13 5.22
CA GLU A 345 11.83 18.84 5.70
C GLU A 345 10.92 19.37 4.57
N HIS A 346 11.49 19.67 3.39
CA HIS A 346 10.75 20.16 2.24
C HIS A 346 9.91 19.03 1.62
N GLU A 347 10.53 17.87 1.37
CA GLU A 347 9.84 16.69 0.86
C GLU A 347 8.76 16.22 1.84
N LYS A 348 9.03 16.25 3.16
CA LYS A 348 8.03 15.99 4.20
C LYS A 348 6.78 16.87 4.03
N GLY A 349 6.94 18.14 3.68
CA GLY A 349 5.84 19.07 3.37
C GLY A 349 5.08 18.73 2.09
N MET A 350 5.78 18.36 1.02
CA MET A 350 5.18 17.92 -0.24
C MET A 350 4.37 16.63 -0.07
N MET A 351 4.90 15.67 0.70
CA MET A 351 4.24 14.40 1.00
C MET A 351 2.96 14.61 1.83
N TYR A 352 2.99 15.51 2.82
CA TYR A 352 1.78 15.92 3.55
C TYR A 352 0.71 16.51 2.61
N SER A 353 1.13 17.44 1.74
CA SER A 353 0.22 18.09 0.79
C SER A 353 -0.43 17.07 -0.15
N ASN A 354 0.36 16.13 -0.68
CA ASN A 354 -0.14 15.04 -1.52
C ASN A 354 -1.17 14.20 -0.75
N TYR A 355 -0.81 13.69 0.42
CA TYR A 355 -1.69 12.79 1.17
C TYR A 355 -3.03 13.45 1.52
N VAL A 356 -2.99 14.66 2.08
CA VAL A 356 -4.17 15.36 2.59
C VAL A 356 -5.07 15.85 1.45
N GLU A 357 -4.49 16.38 0.38
CA GLU A 357 -5.28 16.89 -0.75
C GLU A 357 -5.92 15.76 -1.56
N GLN A 358 -5.17 14.68 -1.83
CA GLN A 358 -5.72 13.48 -2.50
C GLN A 358 -6.85 12.87 -1.67
N ALA A 359 -6.67 12.77 -0.34
CA ALA A 359 -7.72 12.32 0.56
C ALA A 359 -8.98 13.21 0.49
N ALA A 360 -8.81 14.53 0.56
CA ALA A 360 -9.94 15.48 0.51
C ALA A 360 -10.67 15.48 -0.84
N ALA A 361 -9.95 15.27 -1.94
CA ALA A 361 -10.54 15.20 -3.28
C ALA A 361 -11.34 13.90 -3.53
N SER A 362 -11.02 12.81 -2.82
CA SER A 362 -11.54 11.46 -3.08
C SER A 362 -13.06 11.31 -2.97
N GLY A 363 -13.70 11.98 -2.00
CA GLY A 363 -15.13 11.83 -1.72
C GLY A 363 -15.51 10.57 -0.92
N TYR A 364 -14.53 9.81 -0.44
CA TYR A 364 -14.73 8.70 0.50
C TYR A 364 -13.81 8.77 1.72
N ILE A 365 -12.82 9.67 1.73
CA ILE A 365 -12.10 10.11 2.94
C ILE A 365 -12.62 11.50 3.33
N VAL A 366 -12.98 11.67 4.61
CA VAL A 366 -13.58 12.91 5.15
C VAL A 366 -12.75 13.54 6.27
N GLY A 367 -11.54 13.02 6.50
CA GLY A 367 -10.60 13.55 7.47
C GLY A 367 -9.24 12.87 7.46
N THR A 368 -8.24 13.59 7.94
CA THR A 368 -6.86 13.14 8.09
C THR A 368 -6.26 13.72 9.37
N ASN A 369 -5.70 12.86 10.22
CA ASN A 369 -5.15 13.23 11.51
C ASN A 369 -3.65 12.96 11.55
N TRP A 370 -2.86 14.01 11.77
CA TRP A 370 -1.41 13.90 11.88
C TRP A 370 -1.01 13.26 13.21
N PHE A 371 -0.10 12.28 13.17
CA PHE A 371 0.53 11.71 14.36
C PHE A 371 2.03 12.10 14.41
N SER A 372 2.51 12.94 15.30
CA SER A 372 1.81 13.55 16.43
C SER A 372 2.26 15.00 16.63
N TYR A 373 1.75 15.63 17.68
CA TYR A 373 2.05 17.03 17.99
C TYR A 373 3.56 17.29 18.23
N LEU A 374 4.27 16.33 18.84
CA LEU A 374 5.68 16.46 19.26
C LEU A 374 6.52 15.29 18.73
N ASP A 375 7.81 15.55 18.51
CA ASP A 375 8.78 14.47 18.37
C ASP A 375 8.82 13.62 19.65
N GLN A 376 9.05 12.33 19.48
CA GLN A 376 9.24 11.41 20.60
C GLN A 376 10.65 11.58 21.20
N ALA A 377 10.86 11.02 22.38
CA ALA A 377 12.18 11.05 23.01
C ALA A 377 13.22 10.29 22.14
N PRO A 378 14.42 10.85 21.87
CA PRO A 378 15.46 10.18 21.07
C PRO A 378 15.93 8.83 21.62
N THR A 379 15.66 8.61 22.91
CA THR A 379 16.05 7.45 23.68
C THR A 379 14.91 6.46 23.91
N GLY A 380 13.77 6.67 23.25
CA GLY A 380 12.60 5.82 23.33
C GLY A 380 11.54 6.34 24.29
N ARG A 381 10.26 6.26 23.87
CA ARG A 381 9.11 6.59 24.72
C ARG A 381 9.00 5.65 25.93
N TRP A 382 8.81 6.23 27.12
CA TRP A 382 9.02 5.54 28.39
C TRP A 382 8.16 4.29 28.63
N PHE A 383 6.93 4.26 28.13
CA PHE A 383 6.00 3.16 28.36
C PHE A 383 6.34 1.89 27.56
N GLU A 384 7.32 1.98 26.65
CA GLU A 384 7.93 0.85 25.93
C GLU A 384 9.31 0.46 26.48
N GLY A 385 9.72 1.06 27.61
CA GLY A 385 10.97 0.74 28.28
C GLY A 385 12.19 1.38 27.61
N LEU A 386 13.27 0.60 27.49
CA LEU A 386 14.59 1.14 27.11
C LEU A 386 14.79 1.30 25.60
N ASN A 387 13.99 0.60 24.80
CA ASN A 387 14.08 0.56 23.33
C ASN A 387 12.75 0.94 22.67
N GLY A 388 12.01 1.87 23.30
CA GLY A 388 10.77 2.38 22.73
C GLY A 388 10.97 3.18 21.45
N GLU A 389 9.88 3.48 20.76
CA GLU A 389 9.91 4.35 19.57
C GLU A 389 10.53 5.73 19.86
N ALA A 390 11.24 6.26 18.87
CA ALA A 390 12.00 7.51 18.94
C ALA A 390 11.87 8.33 17.64
N GLY A 391 10.64 8.63 17.24
CA GLY A 391 10.31 9.19 15.94
C GLY A 391 10.45 10.72 15.77
N ALA A 392 10.88 11.13 14.56
CA ALA A 392 10.97 12.50 14.05
C ALA A 392 9.63 13.01 13.47
N ILE A 393 8.54 12.77 14.18
CA ILE A 393 7.17 12.79 13.66
C ILE A 393 6.34 13.99 14.16
N GLY A 394 6.96 14.89 14.93
CA GLY A 394 6.32 16.05 15.52
C GLY A 394 6.09 17.21 14.56
N LEU A 395 5.13 18.07 14.92
CA LEU A 395 5.10 19.46 14.41
C LEU A 395 6.20 20.31 15.05
N LEU A 396 6.61 19.94 16.28
CA LEU A 396 7.64 20.58 17.07
C LEU A 396 8.68 19.56 17.52
N ASN A 397 9.95 19.95 17.46
CA ASN A 397 11.03 19.12 17.95
C ASN A 397 11.29 19.25 19.46
N VAL A 398 12.25 18.47 19.96
CA VAL A 398 12.60 18.39 21.39
C VAL A 398 12.99 19.74 22.03
N VAL A 399 13.43 20.75 21.26
CA VAL A 399 13.74 22.10 21.75
C VAL A 399 12.59 23.08 21.54
N ASN A 400 11.37 22.59 21.32
CA ASN A 400 10.17 23.38 21.06
C ASN A 400 10.33 24.31 19.84
N ARG A 401 11.00 23.82 18.78
CA ARG A 401 11.12 24.55 17.52
C ARG A 401 10.21 23.94 16.45
N PRO A 402 9.44 24.76 15.72
CA PRO A 402 8.68 24.31 14.56
C PRO A 402 9.58 23.93 13.39
N TYR A 403 9.21 22.85 12.71
CA TYR A 403 9.70 22.50 11.38
C TYR A 403 9.08 23.48 10.36
N LYS A 404 9.76 24.60 10.10
CA LYS A 404 9.20 25.73 9.34
C LYS A 404 8.81 25.42 7.89
N ASP A 405 9.65 24.72 7.13
CA ASP A 405 9.40 24.40 5.72
C ASP A 405 8.24 23.40 5.59
N PHE A 406 8.27 22.35 6.41
CA PHE A 406 7.16 21.40 6.53
C PHE A 406 5.85 22.12 6.90
N LEU A 407 5.87 22.97 7.93
CA LEU A 407 4.67 23.63 8.44
C LEU A 407 4.12 24.72 7.52
N GLN A 408 4.95 25.29 6.63
CA GLN A 408 4.47 26.16 5.55
C GLN A 408 3.58 25.36 4.58
N SER A 409 4.01 24.16 4.20
CA SER A 409 3.23 23.25 3.35
C SER A 409 1.93 22.81 4.03
N VAL A 410 1.99 22.47 5.33
CA VAL A 410 0.80 22.14 6.14
C VAL A 410 -0.20 23.29 6.14
N SER A 411 0.25 24.51 6.43
CA SER A 411 -0.62 25.69 6.50
C SER A 411 -1.25 26.01 5.15
N ALA A 412 -0.47 25.94 4.06
CA ALA A 412 -0.94 26.18 2.71
C ALA A 412 -1.97 25.14 2.27
N THR A 413 -1.73 23.86 2.57
CA THR A 413 -2.65 22.75 2.29
C THR A 413 -3.98 22.92 3.02
N ASN A 414 -3.92 23.15 4.34
CA ASN A 414 -5.10 23.27 5.19
C ASN A 414 -5.96 24.49 4.79
N ALA A 415 -5.33 25.60 4.40
CA ALA A 415 -6.04 26.81 3.99
C ALA A 415 -6.91 26.64 2.74
N LYS A 416 -6.53 25.75 1.81
CA LYS A 416 -7.26 25.49 0.55
C LYS A 416 -8.10 24.22 0.55
N ILE A 417 -8.20 23.52 1.68
CA ILE A 417 -8.78 22.17 1.73
C ILE A 417 -10.20 22.09 1.17
N TYR A 418 -11.03 23.10 1.45
CA TYR A 418 -12.40 23.13 0.95
C TYR A 418 -12.48 23.41 -0.56
N ASP A 419 -11.55 24.19 -1.11
CA ASP A 419 -11.47 24.39 -2.57
C ASP A 419 -11.08 23.09 -3.29
N VAL A 420 -10.19 22.29 -2.68
CA VAL A 420 -9.85 20.95 -3.16
C VAL A 420 -11.06 20.00 -3.10
N MET A 421 -11.75 19.94 -1.95
CA MET A 421 -12.96 19.12 -1.80
C MET A 421 -14.05 19.46 -2.83
N LEU A 422 -14.24 20.75 -3.10
CA LEU A 422 -15.25 21.25 -4.03
C LEU A 422 -14.80 21.15 -5.51
N GLY A 423 -13.54 20.79 -5.77
CA GLY A 423 -12.96 20.67 -7.11
C GLY A 423 -12.62 22.00 -7.77
N SER A 424 -12.59 23.09 -7.00
CA SER A 424 -12.14 24.42 -7.47
C SER A 424 -10.62 24.46 -7.67
N VAL A 425 -9.88 23.61 -6.94
CA VAL A 425 -8.43 23.43 -7.02
C VAL A 425 -8.15 21.94 -7.18
N GLN A 426 -7.24 21.57 -8.09
CA GLN A 426 -6.80 20.18 -8.21
C GLN A 426 -5.95 19.79 -7.00
N PRO A 427 -6.09 18.56 -6.47
CA PRO A 427 -5.23 18.11 -5.39
C PRO A 427 -3.77 18.09 -5.84
N TYR A 428 -2.87 18.43 -4.93
CA TYR A 428 -1.43 18.30 -5.16
C TYR A 428 -1.06 16.84 -5.47
N ASP A 429 -0.19 16.66 -6.46
CA ASP A 429 0.32 15.36 -6.90
C ASP A 429 1.85 15.37 -6.78
N HIS A 430 2.37 14.50 -5.91
CA HIS A 430 3.80 14.36 -5.68
C HIS A 430 4.31 13.09 -6.35
N THR A 431 5.33 13.22 -7.19
CA THR A 431 5.99 12.07 -7.81
C THR A 431 6.94 11.39 -6.81
N PHE A 432 6.47 10.30 -6.22
CA PHE A 432 7.28 9.44 -5.35
C PHE A 432 8.27 8.58 -6.15
N LYS A 433 9.33 8.12 -5.48
CA LYS A 433 10.21 7.07 -6.03
C LYS A 433 9.43 5.76 -6.22
N PRO A 434 9.85 4.88 -7.15
CA PRO A 434 9.17 3.61 -7.40
C PRO A 434 8.88 2.74 -6.17
N SER A 435 9.71 2.81 -5.13
CA SER A 435 9.52 2.07 -3.88
C SER A 435 8.76 2.81 -2.78
N GLN A 436 8.42 4.07 -3.01
CA GLN A 436 7.72 4.94 -2.06
C GLN A 436 6.24 5.11 -2.45
N VAL A 437 5.59 4.03 -2.89
CA VAL A 437 4.21 4.06 -3.39
C VAL A 437 3.45 2.83 -2.96
N GLU A 438 2.20 3.02 -2.54
CA GLU A 438 1.33 1.91 -2.15
C GLU A 438 0.60 1.30 -3.35
N ARG A 439 1.25 0.34 -4.00
CA ARG A 439 0.69 -0.34 -5.17
C ARG A 439 0.37 -1.81 -4.89
N THR A 440 -0.60 -2.34 -5.63
CA THR A 440 -0.73 -3.77 -5.92
C THR A 440 0.13 -4.10 -7.13
N SER A 441 0.70 -5.31 -7.20
CA SER A 441 1.42 -5.71 -8.41
C SER A 441 0.48 -6.29 -9.47
N ASP A 442 0.72 -5.89 -10.71
CA ASP A 442 0.18 -6.46 -11.94
C ASP A 442 1.28 -7.02 -12.86
N LYS A 443 2.53 -7.16 -12.37
CA LYS A 443 3.62 -7.68 -13.20
C LYS A 443 3.37 -9.15 -13.52
N GLU A 444 3.62 -9.52 -14.77
CA GLU A 444 3.57 -10.89 -15.24
C GLU A 444 4.94 -11.35 -15.74
N LEU A 445 5.32 -12.58 -15.40
CA LEU A 445 6.52 -13.25 -15.89
C LEU A 445 6.13 -14.54 -16.62
N HIS A 446 6.39 -14.60 -17.93
CA HIS A 446 6.12 -15.78 -18.74
C HIS A 446 7.33 -16.69 -18.78
N VAL A 447 7.25 -17.86 -18.14
CA VAL A 447 8.40 -18.76 -17.96
C VAL A 447 8.31 -19.93 -18.91
N ALA A 448 9.25 -20.01 -19.85
CA ALA A 448 9.28 -21.07 -20.86
C ALA A 448 9.68 -22.43 -20.25
N LYS A 449 9.12 -23.49 -20.82
CA LYS A 449 9.50 -24.86 -20.55
C LYS A 449 10.81 -25.17 -21.27
N THR A 450 11.77 -25.75 -20.57
CA THR A 450 13.00 -26.22 -21.19
C THR A 450 12.84 -27.64 -21.72
N THR A 451 13.50 -27.91 -22.85
CA THR A 451 13.68 -29.28 -23.37
C THR A 451 14.93 -29.96 -22.80
N ASN A 452 15.84 -29.18 -22.22
CA ASN A 452 17.07 -29.65 -21.58
C ASN A 452 17.18 -29.02 -20.19
N ALA A 453 16.84 -29.79 -19.15
CA ALA A 453 16.94 -29.34 -17.78
C ALA A 453 18.38 -28.89 -17.43
N PRO A 454 18.58 -27.68 -16.88
CA PRO A 454 19.89 -27.24 -16.39
C PRO A 454 20.42 -28.17 -15.31
N ILE A 455 21.73 -28.42 -15.32
CA ILE A 455 22.42 -29.16 -14.27
C ILE A 455 22.89 -28.17 -13.21
N ILE A 456 22.38 -28.29 -11.98
CA ILE A 456 22.74 -27.39 -10.88
C ILE A 456 24.24 -27.54 -10.55
N GLY A 457 24.96 -26.43 -10.59
CA GLY A 457 26.41 -26.38 -10.39
C GLY A 457 27.22 -26.39 -11.69
N ASP A 458 26.59 -26.65 -12.84
CA ASP A 458 27.18 -26.37 -14.15
C ASP A 458 26.83 -24.94 -14.59
N PHE A 459 27.69 -24.00 -14.19
CA PHE A 459 27.58 -22.58 -14.55
C PHE A 459 27.96 -22.26 -16.00
N THR A 460 28.12 -23.28 -16.86
CA THR A 460 28.31 -23.12 -18.31
C THR A 460 27.06 -23.51 -19.11
N SER A 461 26.04 -24.05 -18.43
CA SER A 461 24.76 -24.42 -19.04
C SER A 461 24.11 -23.25 -19.78
N ASP A 462 23.50 -23.53 -20.92
CA ASP A 462 22.73 -22.54 -21.69
C ASP A 462 21.35 -22.34 -21.07
N TRP A 463 20.99 -21.07 -20.83
CA TRP A 463 19.69 -20.63 -20.30
C TRP A 463 18.92 -19.80 -21.35
N GLY A 464 19.25 -19.89 -22.64
CA GLY A 464 18.78 -18.98 -23.69
C GLY A 464 17.26 -18.82 -23.83
N ASP A 465 16.47 -19.84 -23.50
CA ASP A 465 14.99 -19.78 -23.53
C ASP A 465 14.38 -19.38 -22.17
N ALA A 466 15.19 -19.22 -21.12
CA ALA A 466 14.72 -18.86 -19.79
C ALA A 466 14.16 -17.44 -19.76
N ALA A 467 13.13 -17.23 -18.95
CA ALA A 467 12.60 -15.90 -18.68
C ALA A 467 13.55 -15.15 -17.75
N THR A 468 13.91 -13.92 -18.11
CA THR A 468 14.86 -13.12 -17.32
C THR A 468 14.19 -11.86 -16.77
N ALA A 469 14.40 -11.59 -15.49
CA ALA A 469 14.05 -10.33 -14.83
C ALA A 469 15.32 -9.66 -14.29
N ASN A 470 15.50 -8.38 -14.61
CA ASN A 470 16.57 -7.56 -14.02
C ASN A 470 16.00 -6.76 -12.86
N LEU A 471 16.70 -6.78 -11.71
CA LEU A 471 16.40 -6.01 -10.51
C LEU A 471 17.44 -4.90 -10.41
N THR A 472 16.96 -3.65 -10.38
CA THR A 472 17.78 -2.43 -10.47
C THR A 472 17.39 -1.44 -9.36
N ASP A 473 17.82 -0.19 -9.47
CA ASP A 473 17.47 0.87 -8.51
C ASP A 473 15.97 1.10 -8.37
N VAL A 474 15.19 0.90 -9.43
CA VAL A 474 13.71 1.02 -9.38
C VAL A 474 13.04 -0.09 -8.56
N ASP A 475 13.76 -1.17 -8.29
CA ASP A 475 13.26 -2.35 -7.58
C ASP A 475 13.72 -2.38 -6.10
N LEU A 476 14.47 -1.35 -5.65
CA LEU A 476 14.97 -1.20 -4.27
C LEU A 476 13.85 -0.84 -3.31
N VAL A 477 13.48 -1.75 -2.41
CA VAL A 477 12.36 -1.57 -1.47
C VAL A 477 12.80 -1.21 -0.05
N LEU A 478 14.07 -1.46 0.29
CA LEU A 478 14.66 -1.11 1.58
C LEU A 478 16.12 -0.71 1.38
N GLY A 479 16.55 0.32 2.11
CA GLY A 479 17.93 0.80 2.09
C GLY A 479 18.15 1.99 1.14
N VAL A 480 19.42 2.35 0.94
CA VAL A 480 19.82 3.44 0.05
C VAL A 480 20.58 2.85 -1.15
N MET A 481 20.22 3.27 -2.36
CA MET A 481 20.85 2.77 -3.58
C MET A 481 22.35 3.09 -3.62
N LYS A 482 23.13 2.14 -4.12
CA LYS A 482 24.57 2.28 -4.35
C LYS A 482 24.93 1.74 -5.73
N THR A 483 25.84 2.43 -6.42
CA THR A 483 26.30 2.01 -7.74
C THR A 483 26.93 0.61 -7.70
N GLY A 484 26.63 -0.21 -8.70
CA GLY A 484 27.20 -1.56 -8.85
C GLY A 484 26.49 -2.63 -8.03
N ILE A 485 25.24 -2.38 -7.61
CA ILE A 485 24.37 -3.38 -7.00
C ILE A 485 23.18 -3.62 -7.92
N GLY A 486 22.82 -4.88 -8.13
CA GLY A 486 21.71 -5.28 -8.98
C GLY A 486 21.61 -6.79 -9.08
N GLY A 487 20.60 -7.28 -9.81
CA GLY A 487 20.44 -8.70 -10.04
C GLY A 487 19.82 -9.04 -11.39
N GLN A 488 20.16 -10.19 -11.92
CA GLN A 488 19.52 -10.80 -13.07
C GLN A 488 19.05 -12.21 -12.68
N MET A 489 17.73 -12.39 -12.66
CA MET A 489 17.07 -13.64 -12.28
C MET A 489 16.56 -14.32 -13.53
N SER A 490 17.06 -15.52 -13.84
CA SER A 490 16.62 -16.32 -14.98
C SER A 490 15.88 -17.57 -14.52
N LEU A 491 14.72 -17.86 -15.13
CA LEU A 491 13.84 -18.95 -14.74
C LEU A 491 13.41 -19.81 -15.93
N THR A 492 13.38 -21.12 -15.71
CA THR A 492 12.81 -22.11 -16.65
C THR A 492 12.17 -23.25 -15.87
N TRP A 493 11.38 -24.10 -16.53
CA TRP A 493 10.75 -25.25 -15.89
C TRP A 493 10.74 -26.50 -16.78
N ASP A 494 10.60 -27.67 -16.18
CA ASP A 494 10.27 -28.93 -16.84
C ASP A 494 9.09 -29.62 -16.12
N ASP A 495 8.72 -30.85 -16.50
CA ASP A 495 7.57 -31.53 -15.89
C ASP A 495 7.71 -31.81 -14.37
N GLU A 496 8.92 -31.72 -13.79
CA GLU A 496 9.19 -32.01 -12.37
C GLU A 496 9.44 -30.75 -11.54
N ALA A 497 10.16 -29.76 -12.09
CA ALA A 497 10.76 -28.70 -11.30
C ALA A 497 10.86 -27.34 -12.00
N PHE A 498 10.95 -26.32 -11.17
CA PHE A 498 11.48 -25.00 -11.49
C PHE A 498 12.99 -24.95 -11.33
N TYR A 499 13.63 -24.20 -12.22
CA TYR A 499 15.06 -23.92 -12.19
C TYR A 499 15.25 -22.41 -12.13
N LEU A 500 16.10 -21.97 -11.20
CA LEU A 500 16.51 -20.58 -11.04
C LEU A 500 18.01 -20.46 -11.29
N ASN A 501 18.41 -19.43 -12.02
CA ASN A 501 19.77 -18.92 -12.09
C ASN A 501 19.76 -17.43 -11.76
N ALA A 502 20.23 -17.08 -10.57
CA ALA A 502 20.29 -15.72 -10.06
C ALA A 502 21.74 -15.23 -10.10
N HIS A 503 22.00 -14.21 -10.91
CA HIS A 503 23.26 -13.48 -10.93
C HIS A 503 23.09 -12.17 -10.17
N ILE A 504 23.89 -11.94 -9.14
CA ILE A 504 23.81 -10.75 -8.28
C ILE A 504 25.11 -9.97 -8.42
N ASP A 505 24.98 -8.70 -8.80
CA ASP A 505 26.05 -7.72 -8.72
C ASP A 505 26.08 -7.19 -7.28
N ASP A 506 27.19 -7.42 -6.59
CA ASP A 506 27.36 -7.05 -5.19
C ASP A 506 28.85 -6.79 -4.91
N PRO A 507 29.25 -5.57 -4.52
CA PRO A 507 30.63 -5.26 -4.16
C PRO A 507 31.15 -6.01 -2.93
N THR A 508 30.27 -6.58 -2.11
CA THR A 508 30.58 -7.34 -0.90
C THR A 508 29.84 -8.67 -0.88
N PRO A 509 30.06 -9.55 -1.88
CA PRO A 509 29.20 -10.72 -2.09
C PRO A 509 29.35 -11.77 -1.00
N MET A 510 28.25 -12.48 -0.76
CA MET A 510 28.14 -13.65 0.11
C MET A 510 28.42 -13.37 1.61
N GLN A 511 28.11 -12.18 2.11
CA GLN A 511 28.08 -11.79 3.53
C GLN A 511 26.89 -12.42 4.28
N SER A 512 26.90 -13.74 4.39
CA SER A 512 25.82 -14.52 5.00
C SER A 512 26.33 -15.33 6.19
N PRO A 513 26.63 -14.69 7.33
CA PRO A 513 27.33 -15.31 8.47
C PRO A 513 26.57 -16.47 9.13
N ASN A 514 25.27 -16.60 8.84
CA ASN A 514 24.43 -17.70 9.34
C ASN A 514 24.51 -18.97 8.47
N VAL A 515 25.01 -18.87 7.23
CA VAL A 515 25.32 -20.01 6.36
C VAL A 515 26.53 -20.78 6.92
N ILE A 516 27.58 -20.04 7.31
CA ILE A 516 28.89 -20.59 7.71
C ILE A 516 28.85 -21.36 9.07
N LYS A 517 27.81 -21.17 9.89
CA LYS A 517 27.72 -21.78 11.24
C LYS A 517 27.18 -23.21 11.27
N GLY A 518 26.95 -23.86 10.13
CA GLY A 518 26.47 -25.25 10.07
C GLY A 518 25.15 -25.50 10.81
N MET A 519 24.33 -24.45 10.95
CA MET A 519 23.07 -24.54 11.68
C MET A 519 22.05 -25.32 10.84
N THR A 520 21.62 -26.48 11.32
CA THR A 520 20.51 -27.23 10.70
C THR A 520 19.22 -26.40 10.76
N VAL A 521 18.38 -26.63 9.76
CA VAL A 521 17.10 -26.01 9.42
C VAL A 521 16.27 -25.39 10.57
N PRO A 522 16.12 -25.97 11.79
CA PRO A 522 15.37 -25.30 12.86
C PRO A 522 16.06 -24.03 13.42
N ALA A 523 17.39 -23.96 13.34
CA ALA A 523 18.18 -22.81 13.80
C ALA A 523 18.43 -21.76 12.70
N ALA A 524 18.24 -22.12 11.43
CA ALA A 524 18.24 -21.20 10.28
C ALA A 524 17.00 -20.28 10.24
N LYS A 525 16.01 -20.49 11.12
CA LYS A 525 14.91 -19.54 11.40
C LYS A 525 15.38 -18.10 11.67
N ALA A 526 16.62 -17.95 12.10
CA ALA A 526 17.17 -16.68 12.53
C ALA A 526 18.13 -16.13 11.46
N TYR A 527 17.64 -15.20 10.64
CA TYR A 527 18.46 -14.19 9.94
C TYR A 527 19.18 -14.59 8.62
N LEU A 528 18.71 -15.55 7.80
CA LEU A 528 19.22 -15.66 6.41
C LEU A 528 18.97 -14.37 5.62
N TRP A 529 17.77 -13.80 5.77
CA TRP A 529 17.37 -12.49 5.26
C TRP A 529 18.22 -11.31 5.78
N ALA A 530 19.08 -11.51 6.79
CA ALA A 530 19.94 -10.46 7.32
C ALA A 530 21.33 -10.42 6.66
N GLY A 531 21.61 -11.31 5.71
CA GLY A 531 22.82 -11.31 4.88
C GLY A 531 22.45 -11.28 3.40
N ASP A 532 23.37 -11.71 2.54
CA ASP A 532 23.08 -11.90 1.12
C ASP A 532 22.21 -13.14 0.93
N ALA A 533 21.00 -12.91 0.44
CA ALA A 533 20.02 -13.95 0.22
C ALA A 533 19.16 -13.65 -1.00
N ILE A 534 18.72 -14.68 -1.70
CA ILE A 534 17.66 -14.60 -2.71
C ILE A 534 16.36 -15.05 -2.05
N GLU A 535 15.29 -14.34 -2.35
CA GLU A 535 13.95 -14.61 -1.85
C GLU A 535 13.04 -15.00 -3.00
N LEU A 536 12.28 -16.08 -2.84
CA LEU A 536 11.28 -16.54 -3.80
C LEU A 536 9.94 -16.70 -3.11
N PHE A 537 8.86 -16.27 -3.77
CA PHE A 537 7.50 -16.38 -3.26
C PHE A 537 6.65 -17.16 -4.26
N PHE A 538 5.92 -18.16 -3.76
CA PHE A 538 5.02 -18.98 -4.56
C PHE A 538 3.64 -19.05 -3.91
N GLY A 539 2.61 -18.69 -4.67
CA GLY A 539 1.21 -18.86 -4.31
C GLY A 539 0.48 -19.64 -5.39
N PRO A 540 0.47 -20.99 -5.31
CA PRO A 540 -0.01 -21.88 -6.38
C PRO A 540 -1.54 -21.91 -6.52
N GLU A 541 -2.25 -21.51 -5.47
CA GLU A 541 -3.71 -21.52 -5.41
C GLU A 541 -4.24 -20.10 -5.21
N HIS A 542 -5.52 -19.91 -5.58
CA HIS A 542 -6.23 -18.65 -5.38
C HIS A 542 -5.46 -17.44 -5.95
N VAL A 543 -4.89 -17.57 -7.15
CA VAL A 543 -3.91 -16.63 -7.73
C VAL A 543 -4.39 -15.17 -7.78
N ASN A 544 -5.70 -14.96 -7.90
CA ASN A 544 -6.31 -13.63 -7.96
C ASN A 544 -6.69 -13.07 -6.58
N GLU A 545 -6.55 -13.85 -5.52
CA GLU A 545 -6.85 -13.43 -4.15
C GLU A 545 -5.60 -12.83 -3.49
N GLY A 546 -5.78 -11.71 -2.81
CA GLY A 546 -4.72 -11.01 -2.08
C GLY A 546 -4.61 -11.42 -0.62
N GLY A 547 -3.88 -10.60 0.14
CA GLY A 547 -3.80 -10.62 1.59
C GLY A 547 -2.60 -11.36 2.14
N SER A 548 -2.69 -11.84 3.39
CA SER A 548 -1.60 -12.61 3.98
C SER A 548 -1.36 -13.93 3.24
N MET A 549 -0.19 -14.53 3.45
CA MET A 549 0.13 -15.84 2.89
C MET A 549 -0.95 -16.87 3.22
N GLN A 550 -1.46 -17.52 2.19
CA GLN A 550 -2.51 -18.51 2.26
C GLN A 550 -1.95 -19.92 2.52
N PHE A 551 -2.85 -20.86 2.73
CA PHE A 551 -2.49 -22.27 2.80
C PHE A 551 -1.87 -22.71 1.46
N ASN A 552 -0.77 -23.48 1.49
CA ASN A 552 0.11 -23.81 0.34
C ASN A 552 1.00 -22.68 -0.20
N ASP A 553 0.86 -21.43 0.25
CA ASP A 553 1.84 -20.38 -0.09
C ASP A 553 3.18 -20.66 0.60
N SER A 554 4.27 -20.35 -0.09
CA SER A 554 5.65 -20.57 0.37
C SER A 554 6.52 -19.35 0.08
N GLN A 555 7.36 -18.99 1.05
CA GLN A 555 8.53 -18.15 0.83
C GLN A 555 9.77 -19.02 0.99
N ILE A 556 10.74 -18.89 0.10
CA ILE A 556 11.99 -19.64 0.13
C ILE A 556 13.15 -18.65 0.13
N LEU A 557 13.95 -18.69 1.20
CA LEU A 557 15.21 -17.97 1.32
C LEU A 557 16.33 -18.88 0.82
N LEU A 558 17.21 -18.38 -0.05
CA LEU A 558 18.35 -19.08 -0.62
C LEU A 558 19.61 -18.24 -0.37
N ALA A 559 20.63 -18.80 0.28
CA ALA A 559 21.85 -18.06 0.59
C ALA A 559 23.10 -18.91 0.28
N ALA A 560 24.22 -18.24 0.08
CA ALA A 560 25.52 -18.86 -0.09
C ALA A 560 26.60 -18.10 0.69
N ALA A 561 27.64 -18.81 1.12
CA ALA A 561 28.79 -18.23 1.78
C ALA A 561 30.08 -19.02 1.50
N PRO A 562 31.24 -18.35 1.37
CA PRO A 562 32.51 -19.03 1.31
C PRO A 562 32.88 -19.62 2.68
N ASP A 563 33.39 -20.84 2.67
CA ASP A 563 34.02 -21.48 3.83
C ASP A 563 35.49 -21.03 3.96
N ALA A 564 36.13 -21.37 5.07
CA ALA A 564 37.51 -21.04 5.37
C ALA A 564 38.52 -21.58 4.34
N ASP A 565 38.17 -22.66 3.63
CA ASP A 565 39.00 -23.25 2.56
C ASP A 565 38.70 -22.68 1.15
N GLY A 566 37.75 -21.74 1.05
CA GLY A 566 37.32 -21.12 -0.20
C GLY A 566 36.26 -21.91 -0.97
N SER A 567 35.82 -23.07 -0.48
CA SER A 567 34.63 -23.74 -1.03
C SER A 567 33.36 -22.93 -0.74
N ILE A 568 32.34 -23.05 -1.59
CA ILE A 568 31.07 -22.33 -1.39
C ILE A 568 30.05 -23.27 -0.75
N GLN A 569 29.50 -22.86 0.38
CA GLN A 569 28.38 -23.53 1.03
C GLN A 569 27.07 -22.83 0.66
N THR A 570 25.97 -23.59 0.59
CA THR A 570 24.62 -23.08 0.33
C THR A 570 23.67 -23.46 1.46
N ALA A 571 22.70 -22.60 1.75
CA ALA A 571 21.62 -22.87 2.70
C ALA A 571 20.29 -22.37 2.15
N PHE A 572 19.20 -23.02 2.56
CA PHE A 572 17.84 -22.58 2.27
C PHE A 572 16.95 -22.60 3.51
N TYR A 573 15.85 -21.87 3.45
CA TYR A 573 14.80 -21.90 4.47
C TYR A 573 13.42 -21.70 3.84
N TRP A 574 12.49 -22.58 4.17
CA TRP A 574 11.08 -22.45 3.82
C TRP A 574 10.31 -21.72 4.93
N ALA A 575 9.57 -20.69 4.58
CA ALA A 575 8.56 -20.06 5.42
C ALA A 575 7.15 -20.42 4.92
N GLY A 576 6.13 -20.10 5.72
CA GLY A 576 4.74 -20.44 5.41
C GLY A 576 4.37 -21.86 5.78
N TYR A 577 3.55 -22.51 4.94
CA TYR A 577 2.98 -23.82 5.27
C TYR A 577 4.02 -24.95 5.35
N ARG A 578 5.09 -24.86 4.54
CA ARG A 578 6.19 -25.84 4.51
C ARG A 578 7.28 -25.59 5.56
N ALA A 579 7.09 -24.62 6.47
CA ALA A 579 8.13 -24.22 7.42
C ALA A 579 8.58 -25.33 8.38
N ASP A 580 7.73 -26.31 8.69
CA ASP A 580 8.08 -27.45 9.52
C ASP A 580 8.67 -28.62 8.71
N GLU A 581 8.32 -28.74 7.43
CA GLU A 581 8.72 -29.85 6.56
C GLU A 581 10.08 -29.63 5.90
N GLN A 582 10.33 -28.39 5.47
CA GLN A 582 11.59 -27.92 4.88
C GLN A 582 12.09 -28.83 3.74
N PRO A 583 11.32 -28.97 2.66
CA PRO A 583 11.70 -29.79 1.51
C PRO A 583 13.09 -29.42 0.97
N ALA A 584 13.84 -30.42 0.50
CA ALA A 584 15.19 -30.19 0.02
C ALA A 584 15.20 -29.35 -1.26
N VAL A 585 16.06 -28.32 -1.31
CA VAL A 585 16.37 -27.55 -2.53
C VAL A 585 17.77 -27.94 -2.99
N GLU A 586 17.91 -28.38 -4.24
CA GLU A 586 19.22 -28.64 -4.83
C GLU A 586 19.81 -27.32 -5.28
N MET A 587 21.02 -26.99 -4.79
CA MET A 587 21.62 -25.67 -4.94
C MET A 587 23.11 -25.75 -5.23
N ALA A 588 23.61 -24.75 -5.96
CA ALA A 588 25.03 -24.48 -6.11
C ALA A 588 25.25 -22.97 -6.26
N ALA A 589 26.40 -22.47 -5.82
CA ALA A 589 26.75 -21.06 -6.01
C ALA A 589 28.25 -20.90 -6.31
N LYS A 590 28.59 -19.81 -7.00
CA LYS A 590 29.98 -19.38 -7.25
C LYS A 590 30.11 -17.87 -7.13
N LEU A 591 31.29 -17.39 -6.77
CA LEU A 591 31.64 -15.98 -6.92
C LEU A 591 31.82 -15.63 -8.40
N ASN A 592 31.56 -14.38 -8.74
CA ASN A 592 31.93 -13.83 -10.05
C ASN A 592 33.46 -13.76 -10.18
N ASP A 593 33.98 -13.86 -11.40
CA ASP A 593 35.42 -13.93 -11.66
C ASP A 593 36.17 -12.65 -11.20
N ASP A 594 35.49 -11.51 -11.15
CA ASP A 594 36.00 -10.22 -10.66
C ASP A 594 35.84 -10.04 -9.14
N GLY A 595 35.15 -10.95 -8.47
CA GLY A 595 34.82 -10.87 -7.05
C GLY A 595 33.77 -9.81 -6.69
N LEU A 596 33.07 -9.23 -7.67
CA LEU A 596 32.06 -8.17 -7.49
C LEU A 596 30.64 -8.71 -7.68
N GLY A 597 30.38 -9.89 -7.13
CA GLY A 597 29.06 -10.51 -7.17
C GLY A 597 29.13 -12.03 -7.07
N TYR A 598 27.98 -12.66 -7.28
CA TYR A 598 27.87 -14.11 -7.26
C TYR A 598 26.75 -14.62 -8.16
N THR A 599 26.83 -15.91 -8.51
CA THR A 599 25.75 -16.62 -9.20
C THR A 599 25.28 -17.79 -8.34
N LEU A 600 23.97 -17.90 -8.11
CA LEU A 600 23.32 -19.00 -7.40
C LEU A 600 22.33 -19.71 -8.32
N GLN A 601 22.43 -21.03 -8.39
CA GLN A 601 21.49 -21.90 -9.10
C GLN A 601 20.69 -22.73 -8.11
N ALA A 602 19.39 -22.93 -8.39
CA ALA A 602 18.52 -23.77 -7.59
C ALA A 602 17.53 -24.57 -8.43
N LYS A 603 17.27 -25.83 -8.02
CA LYS A 603 16.17 -26.67 -8.53
C LYS A 603 15.14 -26.89 -7.43
N ILE A 604 13.88 -26.54 -7.71
CA ILE A 604 12.75 -26.58 -6.77
C ILE A 604 11.62 -27.39 -7.39
N LYS A 605 11.17 -28.45 -6.72
CA LYS A 605 10.10 -29.32 -7.26
C LYS A 605 8.74 -28.66 -7.18
N PHE A 606 7.92 -28.83 -8.22
CA PHE A 606 6.54 -28.33 -8.23
C PHE A 606 5.68 -28.87 -7.08
N ALA A 607 5.87 -30.15 -6.72
CA ALA A 607 5.15 -30.77 -5.61
C ALA A 607 5.42 -30.09 -4.25
N ASP A 608 6.62 -29.55 -4.05
CA ASP A 608 7.01 -28.92 -2.78
C ASP A 608 6.38 -27.53 -2.62
N ILE A 609 6.20 -26.80 -3.73
CA ILE A 609 5.50 -25.51 -3.79
C ILE A 609 3.98 -25.65 -4.04
N GLY A 610 3.43 -26.86 -3.94
CA GLY A 610 1.97 -27.08 -4.01
C GLY A 610 1.36 -27.07 -5.43
N VAL A 611 2.16 -27.24 -6.47
CA VAL A 611 1.69 -27.34 -7.86
C VAL A 611 1.68 -28.81 -8.28
N ALA A 612 0.50 -29.37 -8.52
CA ALA A 612 0.35 -30.81 -8.80
C ALA A 612 0.47 -31.17 -10.29
N ASN A 613 0.08 -30.29 -11.21
CA ASN A 613 0.04 -30.56 -12.66
C ASN A 613 0.49 -29.31 -13.44
N PRO A 614 1.79 -29.00 -13.48
CA PRO A 614 2.29 -27.88 -14.26
C PRO A 614 2.01 -28.12 -15.76
N SER A 615 1.49 -27.11 -16.44
CA SER A 615 1.11 -27.16 -17.87
C SER A 615 1.13 -25.75 -18.48
N ASP A 616 1.06 -25.65 -19.80
CA ASP A 616 0.93 -24.35 -20.47
C ASP A 616 -0.23 -23.53 -19.89
N GLY A 617 0.03 -22.28 -19.55
CA GLY A 617 -0.94 -21.36 -18.97
C GLY A 617 -1.20 -21.56 -17.47
N THR A 618 -0.51 -22.48 -16.79
CA THR A 618 -0.56 -22.57 -15.33
C THR A 618 -0.06 -21.24 -14.75
N ALA A 619 -0.96 -20.53 -14.06
CA ALA A 619 -0.67 -19.29 -13.36
C ALA A 619 -0.33 -19.58 -11.90
N ILE A 620 0.73 -18.96 -11.40
CA ILE A 620 1.19 -19.06 -10.02
C ILE A 620 1.44 -17.64 -9.56
N ARG A 621 0.88 -17.25 -8.42
CA ARG A 621 1.22 -15.94 -7.84
C ARG A 621 2.69 -15.97 -7.44
N TYR A 622 3.46 -14.98 -7.85
CA TYR A 622 4.92 -15.09 -7.81
C TYR A 622 5.60 -13.75 -7.57
N ASP A 623 6.69 -13.82 -6.80
CA ASP A 623 7.65 -12.75 -6.71
C ASP A 623 9.05 -13.30 -6.42
N MET A 624 10.06 -12.47 -6.68
CA MET A 624 11.45 -12.77 -6.38
C MET A 624 12.20 -11.52 -5.96
N GLY A 625 13.24 -11.70 -5.16
CA GLY A 625 14.08 -10.61 -4.71
C GLY A 625 15.46 -11.07 -4.28
N PHE A 626 16.28 -10.10 -3.88
CA PHE A 626 17.47 -10.39 -3.12
C PHE A 626 17.69 -9.34 -2.02
N ASP A 627 18.25 -9.83 -0.93
CA ASP A 627 18.79 -9.05 0.17
C ASP A 627 20.29 -8.86 -0.08
N GLU A 628 20.79 -7.65 0.20
CA GLU A 628 22.22 -7.39 0.28
C GLU A 628 22.63 -7.09 1.73
N GLY A 629 23.63 -7.82 2.18
CA GLY A 629 24.09 -7.95 3.56
C GLY A 629 25.36 -7.16 3.82
N GLY A 630 25.43 -6.54 5.00
CA GLY A 630 26.61 -5.83 5.46
C GLY A 630 27.01 -6.16 6.90
N PRO A 631 28.01 -5.45 7.46
CA PRO A 631 28.56 -5.74 8.79
C PRO A 631 27.55 -5.65 9.94
N LYS A 632 26.40 -4.99 9.73
CA LYS A 632 25.33 -4.79 10.72
C LYS A 632 24.05 -5.57 10.39
N GLY A 633 24.09 -6.49 9.42
CA GLY A 633 22.93 -7.16 8.86
C GLY A 633 22.55 -6.59 7.50
N ARG A 634 21.31 -6.85 7.06
CA ARG A 634 20.81 -6.42 5.75
C ARG A 634 20.88 -4.90 5.61
N GLU A 635 21.53 -4.43 4.56
CA GLU A 635 21.62 -3.01 4.25
C GLU A 635 20.60 -2.61 3.18
N ARG A 636 20.30 -3.50 2.22
CA ARG A 636 19.40 -3.26 1.11
C ARG A 636 18.53 -4.48 0.80
N GLN A 637 17.37 -4.24 0.19
CA GLN A 637 16.49 -5.30 -0.31
C GLN A 637 15.87 -4.86 -1.62
N PHE A 638 15.78 -5.78 -2.58
CA PHE A 638 15.20 -5.58 -3.88
C PHE A 638 14.13 -6.63 -4.14
N TYR A 639 12.98 -6.22 -4.69
CA TYR A 639 11.95 -7.16 -5.16
C TYR A 639 11.58 -6.83 -6.60
N TRP A 640 11.35 -7.86 -7.40
CA TRP A 640 10.93 -7.73 -8.80
C TRP A 640 9.68 -6.88 -8.95
N ASN A 641 8.78 -6.88 -7.98
CA ASN A 641 7.60 -6.02 -7.99
C ASN A 641 7.81 -4.58 -7.52
N GLY A 642 8.98 -4.27 -6.96
CA GLY A 642 9.39 -2.90 -6.59
C GLY A 642 8.62 -2.29 -5.42
N VAL A 643 7.95 -3.10 -4.61
CA VAL A 643 7.13 -2.67 -3.46
C VAL A 643 7.57 -3.41 -2.19
N ASP A 644 7.42 -2.78 -1.03
CA ASP A 644 7.75 -3.38 0.27
C ASP A 644 6.64 -4.32 0.80
N GLY A 645 6.99 -5.15 1.79
CA GLY A 645 6.03 -5.97 2.53
C GLY A 645 5.67 -7.34 1.91
N ASN A 646 6.41 -7.81 0.91
CA ASN A 646 6.11 -9.03 0.14
C ASN A 646 6.07 -10.29 1.01
N SER A 647 6.89 -10.38 2.06
CA SER A 647 6.85 -11.51 3.00
C SER A 647 5.59 -11.57 3.87
N ALA A 648 4.81 -10.48 3.93
CA ALA A 648 3.60 -10.38 4.72
C ALA A 648 2.32 -10.33 3.87
N ASN A 649 2.39 -9.84 2.63
CA ASN A 649 1.23 -9.61 1.78
C ASN A 649 1.48 -10.06 0.34
N ARG A 650 0.72 -11.05 -0.11
CA ARG A 650 0.83 -11.58 -1.46
C ARG A 650 0.31 -10.63 -2.53
N GLU A 651 -0.46 -9.58 -2.21
CA GLU A 651 -0.85 -8.55 -3.18
C GLU A 651 0.31 -7.79 -3.80
N LYS A 652 1.43 -7.78 -3.10
CA LYS A 652 2.68 -7.18 -3.53
C LYS A 652 3.40 -8.09 -4.55
N TRP A 653 2.94 -9.34 -4.71
CA TRP A 653 3.44 -10.29 -5.71
C TRP A 653 2.67 -10.16 -7.02
N GLY A 654 3.40 -10.35 -8.11
CA GLY A 654 2.88 -10.48 -9.46
C GLY A 654 2.45 -11.90 -9.76
N THR A 655 2.47 -12.26 -11.05
CA THR A 655 2.06 -13.59 -11.52
C THR A 655 3.11 -14.19 -12.44
N MET A 656 3.47 -15.44 -12.19
CA MET A 656 4.21 -16.28 -13.11
C MET A 656 3.24 -17.10 -13.95
N ILE A 657 3.46 -17.16 -15.26
CA ILE A 657 2.69 -17.97 -16.20
C ILE A 657 3.62 -18.96 -16.88
N LEU A 658 3.38 -20.25 -16.69
CA LEU A 658 4.13 -21.30 -17.38
C LEU A 658 3.79 -21.31 -18.87
N LYS A 659 4.81 -21.44 -19.71
CA LYS A 659 4.67 -21.54 -21.17
C LYS A 659 5.30 -22.81 -21.71
N ASP A 660 4.52 -23.64 -22.39
CA ASP A 660 5.00 -24.82 -23.10
C ASP A 660 4.82 -24.63 -24.62
N ALA A 661 5.92 -24.47 -25.35
CA ALA A 661 5.88 -24.33 -26.80
C ALA A 661 5.49 -25.63 -27.54
N SER A 662 5.40 -26.77 -26.82
CA SER A 662 5.13 -28.10 -27.38
C SER A 662 3.67 -28.58 -27.29
N GLU A 663 2.81 -27.92 -26.50
CA GLU A 663 1.38 -28.21 -26.43
C GLU A 663 0.53 -27.10 -27.09
N PRO A 664 -0.09 -27.33 -28.26
CA PRO A 664 -1.20 -26.48 -28.67
C PRO A 664 -2.42 -26.75 -27.76
N PRO A 665 -3.24 -25.75 -27.41
CA PRO A 665 -4.41 -25.93 -26.55
C PRO A 665 -5.34 -27.01 -27.10
N ALA A 666 -5.94 -27.80 -26.21
CA ALA A 666 -6.91 -28.84 -26.58
C ALA A 666 -8.03 -28.28 -27.48
N ASP A 667 -7.98 -28.64 -28.76
CA ASP A 667 -8.85 -28.10 -29.81
C ASP A 667 -10.14 -28.93 -29.95
N SER A 668 -11.24 -28.41 -29.38
CA SER A 668 -12.61 -28.96 -29.44
C SER A 668 -13.32 -28.72 -30.80
N ALA A 669 -12.66 -28.08 -31.77
CA ALA A 669 -13.29 -27.77 -33.07
C ALA A 669 -13.66 -29.02 -33.89
N ALA A 670 -14.67 -28.89 -34.74
CA ALA A 670 -15.09 -29.89 -35.73
C ALA A 670 -14.92 -29.40 -37.19
N GLY A 671 -14.33 -28.22 -37.39
CA GLY A 671 -14.06 -27.59 -38.69
C GLY A 671 -13.31 -26.26 -38.54
N ALA A 672 -13.01 -25.59 -39.66
CA ALA A 672 -12.29 -24.31 -39.66
C ALA A 672 -13.03 -23.23 -38.84
N PRO A 673 -12.33 -22.22 -38.28
CA PRO A 673 -12.94 -21.23 -37.42
C PRO A 673 -14.08 -20.45 -38.08
N GLY A 674 -15.07 -20.03 -37.30
CA GLY A 674 -16.08 -19.06 -37.76
C GLY A 674 -15.40 -17.75 -38.19
N LYS A 675 -16.05 -16.98 -39.08
CA LYS A 675 -15.48 -15.72 -39.56
C LYS A 675 -15.44 -14.69 -38.42
N PRO A 676 -14.24 -14.20 -38.01
CA PRO A 676 -14.15 -13.17 -36.99
C PRO A 676 -14.65 -11.82 -37.51
N VAL A 677 -15.22 -11.02 -36.61
CA VAL A 677 -15.66 -9.64 -36.87
C VAL A 677 -14.87 -8.71 -35.96
N LEU A 678 -14.22 -7.71 -36.56
CA LEU A 678 -13.48 -6.69 -35.82
C LEU A 678 -14.35 -5.48 -35.48
N SER A 679 -14.03 -4.85 -34.36
CA SER A 679 -14.57 -3.56 -33.90
C SER A 679 -13.46 -2.76 -33.23
N SER A 680 -13.60 -1.43 -33.16
CA SER A 680 -12.71 -0.56 -32.38
C SER A 680 -13.54 0.32 -31.45
N ASN A 681 -12.98 0.66 -30.29
CA ASN A 681 -13.54 1.65 -29.37
C ASN A 681 -12.92 3.05 -29.53
N ASN A 682 -12.06 3.29 -30.53
CA ASN A 682 -11.42 4.59 -30.77
C ASN A 682 -12.46 5.73 -30.85
N GLY A 683 -12.30 6.74 -29.99
CA GLY A 683 -13.23 7.86 -29.86
C GLY A 683 -14.44 7.60 -28.95
N TYR A 684 -14.60 6.38 -28.43
CA TYR A 684 -15.64 5.99 -27.47
C TYR A 684 -15.07 5.62 -26.10
N ASP A 685 -13.78 5.29 -26.03
CA ASP A 685 -13.04 4.97 -24.82
C ASP A 685 -12.81 6.20 -23.93
N ASN A 686 -12.19 7.25 -24.47
CA ASN A 686 -11.92 8.49 -23.76
C ASN A 686 -12.53 9.74 -24.44
N GLY A 687 -13.26 9.54 -25.54
CA GLY A 687 -13.87 10.62 -26.33
C GLY A 687 -12.94 11.29 -27.33
N LEU A 688 -11.70 10.81 -27.50
CA LEU A 688 -10.72 11.28 -28.47
C LEU A 688 -10.34 10.18 -29.47
N GLN A 689 -10.02 10.60 -30.70
CA GLN A 689 -9.36 9.73 -31.68
C GLN A 689 -7.84 9.94 -31.61
N ASP A 690 -7.25 9.69 -30.45
CA ASP A 690 -5.87 10.07 -30.07
C ASP A 690 -4.79 9.05 -30.47
N GLY A 691 -5.20 7.90 -31.02
CA GLY A 691 -4.27 6.85 -31.43
C GLY A 691 -3.95 5.83 -30.35
N SER A 692 -4.69 5.86 -29.24
CA SER A 692 -4.79 4.81 -28.23
C SER A 692 -6.21 4.28 -28.22
N TYR A 693 -6.39 2.98 -28.44
CA TYR A 693 -7.69 2.31 -28.50
C TYR A 693 -7.51 0.79 -28.46
N GLU A 694 -8.61 0.05 -28.36
CA GLU A 694 -8.65 -1.40 -28.50
C GLU A 694 -9.24 -1.80 -29.86
N ILE A 695 -8.66 -2.86 -30.45
CA ILE A 695 -9.27 -3.64 -31.51
C ILE A 695 -9.87 -4.90 -30.89
N GLY A 696 -11.20 -4.94 -30.81
CA GLY A 696 -11.94 -6.11 -30.40
C GLY A 696 -12.20 -7.04 -31.59
N MET A 697 -11.98 -8.34 -31.40
CA MET A 697 -12.41 -9.39 -32.31
C MET A 697 -13.49 -10.22 -31.63
N ASN A 698 -14.63 -10.36 -32.30
CA ASN A 698 -15.73 -11.23 -31.90
C ASN A 698 -16.00 -12.27 -32.99
N MET A 699 -16.10 -13.53 -32.59
CA MET A 699 -16.63 -14.62 -33.39
C MET A 699 -17.90 -15.12 -32.70
N TRP A 700 -19.07 -14.68 -33.19
CA TRP A 700 -20.35 -14.86 -32.49
C TRP A 700 -20.86 -16.30 -32.43
N TRP A 701 -20.52 -17.13 -33.42
CA TRP A 701 -20.91 -18.55 -33.52
C TRP A 701 -19.99 -19.27 -34.51
N GLY A 702 -19.87 -20.60 -34.38
CA GLY A 702 -19.05 -21.45 -35.26
C GLY A 702 -17.96 -22.20 -34.50
N ASN A 703 -17.05 -22.86 -35.22
CA ASN A 703 -15.87 -23.46 -34.59
C ASN A 703 -14.92 -22.36 -34.11
N ASN A 704 -14.31 -22.51 -32.95
CA ASN A 704 -13.33 -21.55 -32.44
C ASN A 704 -11.96 -21.73 -33.10
N GLY A 705 -11.17 -20.65 -33.08
CA GLY A 705 -9.74 -20.68 -33.34
C GLY A 705 -8.97 -21.10 -32.09
N THR A 706 -7.83 -21.75 -32.27
CA THR A 706 -6.81 -21.95 -31.22
C THR A 706 -5.68 -20.93 -31.30
N ALA A 707 -5.60 -20.16 -32.40
CA ALA A 707 -4.69 -19.04 -32.55
C ALA A 707 -5.40 -17.84 -33.19
N TYR A 708 -5.06 -16.65 -32.73
CA TYR A 708 -5.48 -15.35 -33.25
C TYR A 708 -4.26 -14.56 -33.70
N LYS A 709 -4.34 -13.95 -34.87
CA LYS A 709 -3.36 -13.00 -35.38
C LYS A 709 -4.06 -11.73 -35.80
N LEU A 710 -3.56 -10.57 -35.36
CA LEU A 710 -4.05 -9.27 -35.81
C LEU A 710 -3.01 -8.61 -36.70
N TYR A 711 -3.45 -8.10 -37.83
CA TYR A 711 -2.61 -7.37 -38.78
C TYR A 711 -3.06 -5.92 -38.86
N GLU A 712 -2.09 -5.00 -38.89
CA GLU A 712 -2.27 -3.58 -39.17
C GLU A 712 -1.50 -3.24 -40.45
N ASN A 713 -2.18 -2.72 -41.48
CA ASN A 713 -1.57 -2.37 -42.77
C ASN A 713 -0.68 -3.51 -43.32
N ASP A 714 -1.20 -4.74 -43.26
CA ASP A 714 -0.54 -5.98 -43.67
C ASP A 714 0.68 -6.40 -42.81
N VAL A 715 0.94 -5.73 -41.68
CA VAL A 715 1.97 -6.09 -40.70
C VAL A 715 1.35 -6.77 -39.49
N LEU A 716 1.87 -7.93 -39.10
CA LEU A 716 1.41 -8.64 -37.89
C LEU A 716 1.76 -7.85 -36.63
N ILE A 717 0.76 -7.54 -35.78
CA ILE A 717 0.93 -6.72 -34.56
C ILE A 717 0.51 -7.43 -33.27
N ASP A 718 -0.27 -8.52 -33.35
CA ASP A 718 -0.62 -9.34 -32.19
C ASP A 718 -0.75 -10.80 -32.61
N THR A 719 -0.31 -11.71 -31.74
CA THR A 719 -0.51 -13.16 -31.89
C THR A 719 -0.85 -13.72 -30.53
N ARG A 720 -2.02 -14.35 -30.40
CA ARG A 720 -2.45 -14.97 -29.15
C ARG A 720 -2.91 -16.39 -29.38
N THR A 721 -2.56 -17.25 -28.43
CA THR A 721 -3.16 -18.57 -28.31
C THR A 721 -4.52 -18.45 -27.64
N LEU A 722 -5.53 -19.14 -28.16
CA LEU A 722 -6.91 -19.10 -27.67
C LEU A 722 -7.37 -20.48 -27.24
N SER A 723 -8.11 -20.55 -26.14
CA SER A 723 -8.81 -21.77 -25.74
C SER A 723 -10.03 -21.98 -26.64
N ALA A 724 -10.14 -23.16 -27.27
CA ALA A 724 -11.28 -23.52 -28.11
C ALA A 724 -12.44 -24.04 -27.26
N ASN A 725 -13.58 -23.36 -27.30
CA ASN A 725 -14.83 -23.69 -26.60
C ASN A 725 -16.01 -23.83 -27.59
N SER A 726 -15.77 -24.53 -28.71
CA SER A 726 -16.75 -24.62 -29.80
C SER A 726 -18.06 -25.25 -29.30
N PRO A 727 -19.25 -24.77 -29.72
CA PRO A 727 -19.51 -23.72 -30.72
C PRO A 727 -19.77 -22.32 -30.11
N ASN A 728 -19.39 -22.09 -28.85
CA ASN A 728 -19.66 -20.84 -28.15
C ASN A 728 -18.91 -19.67 -28.79
N ALA A 729 -19.42 -18.45 -28.55
CA ALA A 729 -18.78 -17.24 -29.02
C ALA A 729 -17.35 -17.11 -28.46
N GLN A 730 -16.43 -16.63 -29.28
CA GLN A 730 -15.04 -16.38 -28.91
C GLN A 730 -14.71 -14.92 -29.11
N ARG A 731 -14.08 -14.30 -28.12
CA ARG A 731 -13.75 -12.87 -28.12
C ARG A 731 -12.33 -12.64 -27.65
N ILE A 732 -11.69 -11.60 -28.15
CA ILE A 732 -10.38 -11.11 -27.71
C ILE A 732 -10.30 -9.61 -28.02
N ALA A 733 -9.49 -8.88 -27.25
CA ALA A 733 -9.19 -7.48 -27.51
C ALA A 733 -7.68 -7.28 -27.54
N THR A 734 -7.19 -6.51 -28.52
CA THR A 734 -5.80 -6.11 -28.66
C THR A 734 -5.70 -4.61 -28.39
N PRO A 735 -4.96 -4.18 -27.35
CA PRO A 735 -4.69 -2.77 -27.14
C PRO A 735 -3.72 -2.25 -28.21
N VAL A 736 -4.00 -1.06 -28.73
CA VAL A 736 -3.20 -0.34 -29.73
C VAL A 736 -2.93 1.05 -29.16
N ALA A 737 -1.68 1.49 -29.15
CA ALA A 737 -1.30 2.80 -28.62
C ALA A 737 -0.25 3.50 -29.49
N GLY A 738 -0.09 4.81 -29.30
CA GLY A 738 0.96 5.61 -29.93
C GLY A 738 0.79 5.84 -31.44
N LYS A 739 -0.43 5.69 -31.97
CA LYS A 739 -0.70 5.95 -33.39
C LYS A 739 -0.69 7.45 -33.67
N LYS A 740 -0.14 7.83 -34.82
CA LYS A 740 -0.16 9.21 -35.31
C LYS A 740 -1.47 9.48 -36.05
N ASN A 741 -1.77 10.75 -36.30
CA ASN A 741 -2.91 11.12 -37.13
C ASN A 741 -2.81 10.44 -38.51
N GLY A 742 -3.83 9.68 -38.88
CA GLY A 742 -3.78 8.80 -40.04
C GLY A 742 -4.95 7.82 -40.11
N ILE A 743 -4.88 6.94 -41.11
CA ILE A 743 -5.86 5.87 -41.35
C ILE A 743 -5.13 4.54 -41.19
N TYR A 744 -5.66 3.68 -40.33
CA TYR A 744 -5.10 2.36 -40.02
C TYR A 744 -6.10 1.28 -40.41
N ARG A 745 -5.62 0.25 -41.12
CA ARG A 745 -6.45 -0.86 -41.60
C ARG A 745 -6.08 -2.13 -40.85
N TYR A 746 -7.08 -2.77 -40.26
CA TYR A 746 -6.93 -3.97 -39.45
C TYR A 746 -7.65 -5.15 -40.08
N TYR A 747 -7.06 -6.33 -40.00
CA TYR A 747 -7.79 -7.59 -40.19
C TYR A 747 -7.22 -8.65 -39.25
N ALA A 748 -8.05 -9.61 -38.85
CA ALA A 748 -7.63 -10.70 -38.00
C ALA A 748 -7.75 -12.05 -38.71
N GLU A 749 -6.89 -12.98 -38.34
CA GLU A 749 -6.95 -14.38 -38.72
C GLU A 749 -7.17 -15.23 -37.48
N LEU A 750 -8.19 -16.09 -37.52
CA LEU A 750 -8.38 -17.17 -36.56
C LEU A 750 -7.95 -18.48 -37.21
N THR A 751 -7.09 -19.24 -36.53
CA THR A 751 -6.58 -20.52 -37.01
C THR A 751 -6.90 -21.62 -36.00
N ASN A 752 -7.30 -22.79 -36.50
CA ASN A 752 -7.33 -24.04 -35.73
C ASN A 752 -6.78 -25.19 -36.61
N LYS A 753 -6.82 -26.44 -36.14
CA LYS A 753 -6.26 -27.58 -36.89
C LYS A 753 -6.93 -27.85 -38.25
N PHE A 754 -8.12 -27.29 -38.51
CA PHE A 754 -8.86 -27.47 -39.75
C PHE A 754 -8.68 -26.31 -40.74
N GLY A 755 -8.02 -25.22 -40.36
CA GLY A 755 -7.69 -24.12 -41.26
C GLY A 755 -7.74 -22.74 -40.61
N THR A 756 -7.63 -21.72 -41.45
CA THR A 756 -7.60 -20.30 -41.07
C THR A 756 -8.77 -19.56 -41.71
N THR A 757 -9.45 -18.71 -40.94
CA THR A 757 -10.49 -17.80 -41.42
C THR A 757 -10.09 -16.35 -41.12
N ARG A 758 -10.30 -15.47 -42.09
CA ARG A 758 -9.93 -14.04 -42.01
C ARG A 758 -11.17 -13.15 -41.84
N SER A 759 -11.07 -12.10 -41.03
CA SER A 759 -12.11 -11.07 -40.90
C SER A 759 -12.22 -10.22 -42.17
N ASP A 760 -13.30 -9.43 -42.26
CA ASP A 760 -13.27 -8.25 -43.13
C ASP A 760 -12.29 -7.20 -42.57
N GLU A 761 -11.87 -6.26 -43.42
CA GLU A 761 -10.99 -5.17 -43.02
C GLU A 761 -11.75 -4.11 -42.20
N LEU A 762 -11.22 -3.75 -41.04
CA LEU A 762 -11.68 -2.64 -40.19
C LEU A 762 -10.75 -1.44 -40.40
N THR A 763 -11.32 -0.29 -40.77
CA THR A 763 -10.57 0.96 -40.87
C THR A 763 -10.78 1.81 -39.63
N VAL A 764 -9.71 2.23 -38.97
CA VAL A 764 -9.72 3.16 -37.83
C VAL A 764 -9.02 4.46 -38.23
N GLN A 765 -9.67 5.59 -37.98
CA GLN A 765 -9.13 6.92 -38.26
C GLN A 765 -8.70 7.61 -36.97
N VAL A 766 -7.43 8.04 -36.93
CA VAL A 766 -6.84 8.78 -35.81
C VAL A 766 -6.70 10.24 -36.25
N THR A 767 -7.25 11.17 -35.48
CA THR A 767 -7.27 12.61 -35.84
C THR A 767 -6.79 13.54 -34.75
N GLN A 768 -6.64 13.04 -33.51
CA GLN A 768 -6.36 13.85 -32.32
C GLN A 768 -5.10 13.41 -31.59
N ALA A 769 -4.16 12.69 -32.22
CA ALA A 769 -2.98 12.17 -31.54
C ALA A 769 -1.98 13.26 -31.09
N SER A 770 -1.93 14.39 -31.80
CA SER A 770 -1.08 15.52 -31.38
C SER A 770 -1.68 16.25 -30.18
N PRO A 771 -0.86 16.88 -29.31
CA PRO A 771 -1.39 17.56 -28.14
C PRO A 771 -2.44 18.62 -28.52
N ALA A 772 -3.45 18.80 -27.67
CA ALA A 772 -4.37 19.92 -27.83
C ALA A 772 -3.65 21.25 -27.56
N ALA A 773 -4.18 22.33 -28.16
CA ALA A 773 -3.52 23.63 -28.12
C ALA A 773 -3.45 24.18 -26.67
N PRO A 774 -2.25 24.47 -26.15
CA PRO A 774 -2.11 25.09 -24.83
C PRO A 774 -2.45 26.58 -24.87
N VAL A 775 -2.90 27.11 -23.73
CA VAL A 775 -3.20 28.53 -23.51
C VAL A 775 -2.29 29.06 -22.41
N LEU A 776 -1.65 30.21 -22.66
CA LEU A 776 -0.81 30.89 -21.67
C LEU A 776 -1.57 31.95 -20.88
N SER A 777 -1.18 32.15 -19.63
CA SER A 777 -1.59 33.24 -18.74
C SER A 777 -0.41 33.73 -17.90
N HIS A 778 -0.54 34.90 -17.24
CA HIS A 778 0.47 35.42 -16.33
C HIS A 778 -0.16 36.12 -15.13
N ASN A 779 0.58 36.25 -14.02
CA ASN A 779 0.15 36.97 -12.81
C ASN A 779 0.90 38.30 -12.55
N ASN A 780 1.64 38.81 -13.54
CA ASN A 780 2.39 40.09 -13.48
C ASN A 780 1.47 41.34 -13.37
N TRP A 781 0.68 41.46 -12.31
CA TRP A 781 -0.28 42.54 -12.11
C TRP A 781 0.37 43.81 -11.56
N ASP A 782 1.43 43.66 -10.77
CA ASP A 782 2.25 44.73 -10.18
C ASP A 782 3.37 45.22 -11.10
N GLN A 783 3.72 44.44 -12.13
CA GLN A 783 4.67 44.80 -13.19
C GLN A 783 6.12 44.96 -12.70
N ASP A 784 6.46 44.30 -11.59
CA ASP A 784 7.75 44.45 -10.88
C ASP A 784 8.90 43.61 -11.48
N GLY A 785 8.58 42.72 -12.43
CA GLY A 785 9.54 41.82 -13.07
C GLY A 785 9.62 40.42 -12.45
N ASN A 786 8.81 40.12 -11.44
CA ASN A 786 8.66 38.82 -10.79
C ASN A 786 7.24 38.28 -10.96
N PHE A 787 7.07 37.34 -11.87
CA PHE A 787 5.77 36.78 -12.20
C PHE A 787 5.89 35.35 -12.68
N ASP A 788 4.77 34.65 -12.75
CA ASP A 788 4.70 33.31 -13.28
C ASP A 788 3.97 33.32 -14.62
N ILE A 789 4.49 32.55 -15.57
CA ILE A 789 3.78 32.19 -16.79
C ILE A 789 3.12 30.83 -16.55
N GLY A 790 1.80 30.83 -16.51
CA GLY A 790 0.99 29.62 -16.45
C GLY A 790 0.64 29.13 -17.86
N MET A 791 0.69 27.84 -18.06
CA MET A 791 0.17 27.14 -19.24
C MET A 791 -0.98 26.24 -18.79
N ASN A 792 -2.11 26.31 -19.48
CA ASN A 792 -3.21 25.36 -19.32
C ASN A 792 -3.65 24.82 -20.68
N MET A 793 -3.83 23.51 -20.76
CA MET A 793 -4.59 22.83 -21.80
C MET A 793 -5.80 22.20 -21.12
N TRP A 794 -7.02 22.60 -21.47
CA TRP A 794 -8.21 22.31 -20.67
C TRP A 794 -8.84 20.94 -20.93
N TRP A 795 -8.68 20.40 -22.14
CA TRP A 795 -9.17 19.08 -22.55
C TRP A 795 -8.58 18.71 -23.90
N GLY A 796 -8.21 17.44 -24.08
CA GLY A 796 -7.65 16.89 -25.30
C GLY A 796 -6.40 16.05 -25.04
N THR A 797 -5.68 15.70 -26.10
CA THR A 797 -4.46 14.90 -25.95
C THR A 797 -3.36 15.71 -25.30
N ASN A 798 -2.67 15.13 -24.32
CA ASN A 798 -1.62 15.81 -23.58
C ASN A 798 -0.27 15.79 -24.30
N GLY A 799 0.60 16.72 -23.91
CA GLY A 799 2.03 16.67 -24.20
C GLY A 799 2.77 15.95 -23.08
N THR A 800 3.86 15.25 -23.39
CA THR A 800 4.82 14.75 -22.38
C THR A 800 5.98 15.73 -22.16
N THR A 801 6.05 16.80 -22.96
CA THR A 801 7.06 17.85 -22.83
C THR A 801 6.44 19.21 -23.06
N TYR A 802 6.67 20.12 -22.12
CA TYR A 802 6.36 21.53 -22.22
C TYR A 802 7.63 22.33 -22.50
N LYS A 803 7.57 23.26 -23.44
CA LYS A 803 8.65 24.21 -23.73
C LYS A 803 8.12 25.63 -23.72
N LEU A 804 8.74 26.52 -22.95
CA LEU A 804 8.41 27.95 -22.94
C LEU A 804 9.47 28.77 -23.67
N TYR A 805 9.02 29.66 -24.54
CA TYR A 805 9.86 30.57 -25.30
C TYR A 805 9.57 32.02 -24.91
N GLU A 806 10.62 32.79 -24.65
CA GLU A 806 10.59 34.24 -24.45
C GLU A 806 11.29 34.93 -25.62
N ASN A 807 10.61 35.83 -26.33
CA ASN A 807 11.13 36.53 -27.51
C ASN A 807 11.72 35.56 -28.56
N GLY A 808 11.11 34.39 -28.70
CA GLY A 808 11.55 33.32 -29.61
C GLY A 808 12.70 32.44 -29.09
N LYS A 809 13.24 32.71 -27.89
CA LYS A 809 14.29 31.90 -27.26
C LYS A 809 13.71 30.96 -26.22
N LEU A 810 14.08 29.68 -26.27
CA LEU A 810 13.69 28.69 -25.26
C LEU A 810 14.27 29.08 -23.89
N ILE A 811 13.41 29.17 -22.87
CA ILE A 811 13.78 29.55 -21.50
C ILE A 811 13.42 28.50 -20.44
N ASP A 812 12.52 27.57 -20.76
CA ASP A 812 12.15 26.49 -19.84
C ASP A 812 11.75 25.23 -20.61
N THR A 813 12.00 24.07 -20.03
CA THR A 813 11.56 22.77 -20.53
C THR A 813 11.20 21.88 -19.35
N GLN A 814 9.97 21.39 -19.33
CA GLN A 814 9.45 20.52 -18.27
C GLN A 814 8.94 19.21 -18.86
N THR A 815 9.22 18.11 -18.18
CA THR A 815 8.57 16.82 -18.45
C THR A 815 7.20 16.84 -17.78
N LEU A 816 6.16 16.46 -18.52
CA LEU A 816 4.80 16.40 -18.02
C LEU A 816 4.28 14.97 -18.10
N ALA A 817 3.45 14.57 -17.14
CA ALA A 817 2.70 13.33 -17.22
C ALA A 817 1.55 13.44 -18.23
N ASP A 818 1.29 12.34 -18.96
CA ASP A 818 0.17 12.22 -19.89
C ASP A 818 -1.07 11.73 -19.14
N HIS A 819 -2.10 12.57 -19.09
CA HIS A 819 -3.39 12.31 -18.45
C HIS A 819 -4.55 12.39 -19.45
N THR A 820 -4.29 12.12 -20.74
CA THR A 820 -5.26 12.30 -21.83
C THR A 820 -6.59 11.61 -21.46
N PRO A 821 -7.75 12.29 -21.56
CA PRO A 821 -8.00 13.58 -22.23
C PRO A 821 -8.05 14.79 -21.28
N ASN A 822 -7.61 14.62 -20.03
CA ASN A 822 -7.81 15.59 -18.97
C ASN A 822 -6.96 16.86 -19.14
N ALA A 823 -7.31 17.88 -18.36
CA ALA A 823 -6.56 19.12 -18.34
C ALA A 823 -5.10 18.88 -17.91
N GLN A 824 -4.20 19.68 -18.47
CA GLN A 824 -2.77 19.64 -18.18
C GLN A 824 -2.24 21.07 -18.04
N SER A 825 -1.41 21.29 -17.03
CA SER A 825 -0.86 22.61 -16.74
C SER A 825 0.63 22.57 -16.46
N ALA A 826 1.31 23.69 -16.68
CA ALA A 826 2.70 23.92 -16.30
C ALA A 826 2.87 25.37 -15.86
N VAL A 827 3.80 25.64 -14.96
CA VAL A 827 4.11 26.99 -14.49
C VAL A 827 5.60 27.22 -14.59
N THR A 828 6.00 28.35 -15.18
CA THR A 828 7.39 28.81 -15.21
C THR A 828 7.51 30.09 -14.40
N ALA A 829 8.34 30.05 -13.36
CA ALA A 829 8.68 31.23 -12.57
C ALA A 829 9.63 32.14 -13.35
N ILE A 830 9.23 33.39 -13.59
CA ILE A 830 10.04 34.45 -14.18
C ILE A 830 10.43 35.44 -13.08
N ARG A 831 11.73 35.71 -12.94
CA ARG A 831 12.26 36.58 -11.88
C ARG A 831 13.19 37.64 -12.46
N ASP A 832 13.26 38.77 -11.77
CA ASP A 832 14.19 39.87 -12.00
C ASP A 832 14.24 40.39 -13.45
N ARG A 833 13.09 40.45 -14.13
CA ARG A 833 13.03 41.01 -15.48
C ARG A 833 13.17 42.53 -15.44
N ALA A 834 14.05 43.06 -16.30
CA ALA A 834 14.21 44.51 -16.45
C ALA A 834 12.96 45.14 -17.12
N PRO A 835 12.71 46.45 -16.92
CA PRO A 835 11.63 47.17 -17.60
C PRO A 835 11.64 46.95 -19.12
N GLY A 836 10.51 46.52 -19.68
CA GLY A 836 10.41 46.10 -21.08
C GLY A 836 9.10 45.38 -21.41
N ILE A 837 8.95 44.98 -22.67
CA ILE A 837 7.85 44.13 -23.16
C ILE A 837 8.45 42.81 -23.62
N TYR A 838 7.94 41.70 -23.08
CA TYR A 838 8.41 40.35 -23.36
C TYR A 838 7.28 39.53 -23.98
N GLN A 839 7.59 38.79 -25.04
CA GLN A 839 6.63 37.91 -25.72
C GLN A 839 6.85 36.46 -25.30
N TYR A 840 5.79 35.79 -24.84
CA TYR A 840 5.83 34.39 -24.43
C TYR A 840 4.97 33.50 -25.33
N ARG A 841 5.51 32.34 -25.72
CA ARG A 841 4.80 31.28 -26.46
C ARG A 841 5.26 29.95 -25.90
N CYS A 842 4.37 28.98 -25.75
CA CYS A 842 4.75 27.63 -25.38
C CYS A 842 4.42 26.59 -26.45
N GLU A 843 5.06 25.43 -26.34
CA GLU A 843 4.77 24.23 -27.11
C GLU A 843 4.54 23.05 -26.16
N LEU A 844 3.45 22.31 -26.39
CA LEU A 844 3.24 20.98 -25.85
C LEU A 844 3.62 19.94 -26.90
N ILE A 845 4.38 18.93 -26.52
CA ILE A 845 4.96 17.94 -27.43
C ILE A 845 4.71 16.54 -26.87
N ASN A 846 4.29 15.60 -27.70
CA ASN A 846 4.24 14.16 -27.40
C ASN A 846 4.87 13.35 -28.55
N GLY A 847 4.80 12.01 -28.48
CA GLY A 847 5.34 11.12 -29.52
C GLY A 847 4.68 11.25 -30.90
N ALA A 848 3.47 11.82 -30.97
CA ALA A 848 2.72 11.99 -32.21
C ALA A 848 2.95 13.35 -32.88
N GLY A 849 3.20 14.41 -32.11
CA GLY A 849 3.43 15.75 -32.65
C GLY A 849 3.56 16.83 -31.59
N ALA A 850 3.36 18.08 -32.01
CA ALA A 850 3.43 19.24 -31.13
C ALA A 850 2.28 20.23 -31.43
N ALA A 851 1.80 20.91 -30.40
CA ALA A 851 0.88 22.03 -30.52
C ALA A 851 1.42 23.24 -29.76
N ALA A 852 1.17 24.42 -30.31
CA ALA A 852 1.70 25.67 -29.78
C ALA A 852 0.59 26.58 -29.29
N SER A 853 0.89 27.37 -28.25
CA SER A 853 0.00 28.43 -27.79
C SER A 853 -0.01 29.61 -28.75
N GLN A 854 -1.02 30.48 -28.59
CA GLN A 854 -0.89 31.87 -29.03
C GLN A 854 0.22 32.56 -28.23
N THR A 855 0.83 33.59 -28.82
CA THR A 855 1.81 34.44 -28.13
C THR A 855 1.09 35.44 -27.22
N ILE A 856 1.56 35.58 -25.98
CA ILE A 856 1.12 36.63 -25.03
C ILE A 856 2.24 37.66 -24.81
N GLU A 857 1.87 38.90 -24.50
CA GLU A 857 2.83 39.96 -24.15
C GLU A 857 2.74 40.30 -22.66
N VAL A 858 3.88 40.37 -21.98
CA VAL A 858 3.97 40.80 -20.58
C VAL A 858 4.83 42.06 -20.50
N LYS A 859 4.29 43.10 -19.86
CA LYS A 859 4.97 44.38 -19.66
C LYS A 859 5.51 44.49 -18.23
N VAL A 860 6.77 44.90 -18.11
CA VAL A 860 7.48 45.19 -16.84
C VAL A 860 7.85 46.68 -16.83
N ILE A 861 7.66 47.38 -15.71
CA ILE A 861 7.84 48.83 -15.59
C ILE A 861 9.02 49.22 -14.70
#